data_AF-A0A928HAU0-F1
#
_entry.id   AF-A0A928HAU0-F1
#
_cell.length_a   1.000
_cell.length_b   1.000
_cell.length_c   1.000
_cell.angle_alpha   90.00
_cell.angle_beta   90.00
_cell.angle_gamma   90.00
#
_symmetry.space_group_name_H-M   'P 1'
#
loop_
_entity.id
_entity.type
_entity.pdbx_description
1 polymer ?
#
loop_
_entity_poly.entity_id
_entity_poly.type
_entity_poly.pdbx_seq_one_letter_code
_entity_poly.pdbx_strand_id
1 'polypeptide(L)'
;MIYKMEIAGDGPDGKGAFYRTGSSGGDCLITYLTLTDGATIGGDKKFGVRYTDLNSHTLTNKVEGASGETLVYALHQYGSHVKNPGNIVQLSDSVTIDGLKSWDGVSDGNSWTVAKASCLDFYTQASGIPFPWGVKAEANPTLRVYKDAEMLRGITGVNSGLSLTFSGLQNFQTPRVLTIRGAITNFALTKNDAVLKVAMLTNDHYFSHMDINAGAIDIIGGERQKLVNAWNTSHIKSGGSLLLEDAGDVITDMGYLTVCNPSFATDGLVPRLDVVGDTRWSASVRGEGGNSYLYSMVYLGQRRDVYNTESVNASGWGVASIRDGAVVTNAFKVGTKGAGALTLENAELYQCNASLDVGTDSEACYGYFGSSNSVFTTVGNLNMASAAGSEAHYVQYGGVARNRKCGVMAGGAGYSNFYLGDGAKYDTSTTFPPDNTDKSCFHLGYNFANRPATGGESVLTVDDKSLLEVQRINLLSRAGSVSQVNLNRGGCLSALQMWYCENHVKFENSRLLFSFNGGKIRFASEWNTQYVDFLGDVPDRMVLHGLGGEIEVAANSSVNCKVPLERPAGKSIKSISLPDDEEFVEATKIGPAKIIIEGSGEGASAFAPFDARRGILNGVVVTSPGAGYDDDTKAYVKIPALPGRMFECEVELMEEAGGDFVKSGNGVLGLNCTNTYAGATVVKGGRLDANSHWAFPSNTLLRVEGGSVQCNNYKNFFEAIEGWSGYVYFYLRNHVPIDVQRLSLFAGANVTLGDGNYTMNVHGAWKVKAADIAAVKSESRIPGYSCNVNFMSGATIEFDGTEGLVKEESPYVLCALPEGKSFSGRPVLVNPESLGDRWAFSMSGSVMSLKYRNPFAVIFR
;
A
#
# COMPACT_ATOMS: atom_id res chain seq x y z
N MET A 1 -51.09 -51.29 0.33
CA MET A 1 -49.74 -51.32 0.95
C MET A 1 -49.25 -52.75 0.95
N ILE A 2 -47.99 -52.95 0.56
CA ILE A 2 -47.31 -54.24 0.58
C ILE A 2 -46.43 -54.28 1.83
N TYR A 3 -46.62 -55.29 2.68
CA TYR A 3 -45.86 -55.38 3.93
C TYR A 3 -44.40 -55.78 3.67
N LYS A 4 -44.15 -56.88 2.94
CA LYS A 4 -42.81 -57.34 2.61
C LYS A 4 -42.74 -57.73 1.14
N MET A 5 -41.64 -57.35 0.47
CA MET A 5 -41.37 -57.63 -0.93
C MET A 5 -39.92 -58.05 -1.11
N GLU A 6 -39.71 -59.14 -1.84
CA GLU A 6 -38.40 -59.63 -2.27
C GLU A 6 -38.36 -59.59 -3.80
N ILE A 7 -37.31 -58.99 -4.39
CA ILE A 7 -37.18 -58.85 -5.85
C ILE A 7 -35.80 -59.32 -6.35
N ALA A 8 -35.78 -59.76 -7.62
CA ALA A 8 -34.59 -60.08 -8.40
C ALA A 8 -34.91 -59.95 -9.90
N GLY A 9 -33.90 -59.61 -10.70
CA GLY A 9 -33.98 -59.50 -12.16
C GLY A 9 -34.76 -58.29 -12.68
N ASP A 10 -34.96 -58.26 -14.00
CA ASP A 10 -35.61 -57.15 -14.71
C ASP A 10 -37.13 -57.34 -14.92
N GLY A 11 -37.69 -58.42 -14.37
CA GLY A 11 -39.03 -58.86 -14.72
C GLY A 11 -39.12 -59.46 -16.14
N PRO A 12 -40.20 -60.20 -16.44
CA PRO A 12 -40.34 -60.95 -17.69
C PRO A 12 -40.50 -60.09 -18.94
N ASP A 13 -40.88 -58.82 -18.79
CA ASP A 13 -41.07 -57.85 -19.87
C ASP A 13 -39.95 -56.79 -19.94
N GLY A 14 -38.93 -56.90 -19.09
CA GLY A 14 -37.82 -55.95 -19.01
C GLY A 14 -38.20 -54.56 -18.51
N LYS A 15 -39.41 -54.41 -17.94
CA LYS A 15 -39.89 -53.14 -17.37
C LYS A 15 -39.60 -53.01 -15.88
N GLY A 16 -39.16 -54.09 -15.24
CA GLY A 16 -38.80 -54.16 -13.84
C GLY A 16 -39.43 -55.37 -13.16
N ALA A 17 -38.72 -55.96 -12.20
CA ALA A 17 -39.28 -56.96 -11.27
C ALA A 17 -40.48 -56.41 -10.48
N PHE A 18 -40.58 -55.08 -10.37
CA PHE A 18 -41.75 -54.37 -9.87
C PHE A 18 -42.08 -53.18 -10.79
N TYR A 19 -43.31 -53.12 -11.30
CA TYR A 19 -43.78 -52.08 -12.21
C TYR A 19 -45.10 -51.45 -11.71
N ARG A 20 -45.09 -50.17 -11.32
CA ARG A 20 -46.31 -49.47 -10.85
C ARG A 20 -47.03 -48.75 -12.00
N THR A 21 -48.35 -48.95 -12.12
CA THR A 21 -49.22 -48.35 -13.15
C THR A 21 -50.42 -47.55 -12.59
N GLY A 22 -50.54 -47.40 -11.27
CA GLY A 22 -51.70 -46.79 -10.61
C GLY A 22 -51.73 -45.25 -10.70
N SER A 23 -52.93 -44.67 -10.83
CA SER A 23 -53.15 -43.24 -11.12
C SER A 23 -52.94 -42.26 -9.96
N SER A 24 -52.92 -42.71 -8.70
CA SER A 24 -52.64 -41.87 -7.53
C SER A 24 -51.22 -42.13 -7.03
N GLY A 25 -50.47 -41.08 -6.70
CA GLY A 25 -49.20 -41.20 -5.98
C GLY A 25 -49.44 -41.79 -4.59
N GLY A 26 -48.57 -42.69 -4.15
CA GLY A 26 -48.68 -43.34 -2.85
C GLY A 26 -47.39 -43.13 -2.08
N ASP A 27 -47.48 -42.40 -0.97
CA ASP A 27 -46.34 -41.96 -0.20
C ASP A 27 -45.53 -43.16 0.34
N CYS A 28 -46.16 -44.22 0.88
CA CYS A 28 -45.47 -45.42 1.36
C CYS A 28 -46.22 -46.65 0.83
N LEU A 29 -45.69 -47.27 -0.23
CA LEU A 29 -46.32 -48.41 -0.88
C LEU A 29 -45.78 -49.74 -0.35
N ILE A 30 -44.49 -49.78 -0.01
CA ILE A 30 -43.76 -50.97 0.43
C ILE A 30 -43.18 -50.71 1.82
N THR A 31 -43.51 -51.55 2.80
CA THR A 31 -42.92 -51.43 4.14
C THR A 31 -41.51 -52.02 4.16
N TYR A 32 -41.29 -53.24 3.67
CA TYR A 32 -39.97 -53.89 3.59
C TYR A 32 -39.66 -54.32 2.15
N LEU A 33 -38.56 -53.84 1.59
CA LEU A 33 -38.00 -54.24 0.29
C LEU A 33 -36.65 -54.91 0.50
N THR A 34 -36.47 -56.11 -0.05
CA THR A 34 -35.18 -56.83 -0.02
C THR A 34 -34.81 -57.29 -1.43
N LEU A 35 -33.56 -57.04 -1.84
CA LEU A 35 -33.02 -57.59 -3.09
C LEU A 35 -32.40 -58.96 -2.83
N THR A 36 -32.73 -59.92 -3.69
CA THR A 36 -32.16 -61.28 -3.67
C THR A 36 -31.14 -61.51 -4.80
N ASP A 37 -31.15 -60.63 -5.80
CA ASP A 37 -30.13 -60.45 -6.84
C ASP A 37 -30.23 -58.99 -7.35
N GLY A 38 -29.42 -58.59 -8.34
CA GLY A 38 -29.61 -57.34 -9.07
C GLY A 38 -31.02 -57.24 -9.64
N ALA A 39 -31.68 -56.09 -9.47
CA ALA A 39 -33.09 -55.94 -9.84
C ALA A 39 -33.39 -54.58 -10.46
N THR A 40 -34.34 -54.56 -11.40
CA THR A 40 -34.89 -53.32 -11.95
C THR A 40 -36.27 -53.05 -11.36
N ILE A 41 -36.52 -51.80 -10.99
CA ILE A 41 -37.84 -51.28 -10.63
C ILE A 41 -38.26 -50.26 -11.68
N GLY A 42 -39.55 -50.23 -12.00
CA GLY A 42 -40.08 -49.29 -12.99
C GLY A 42 -41.51 -48.85 -12.75
N GLY A 43 -41.99 -48.00 -13.66
CA GLY A 43 -43.33 -47.41 -13.63
C GLY A 43 -43.30 -45.94 -14.03
N ASP A 44 -44.48 -45.33 -14.16
CA ASP A 44 -44.65 -43.94 -14.60
C ASP A 44 -45.02 -42.98 -13.44
N LYS A 45 -44.97 -43.45 -12.18
CA LYS A 45 -45.39 -42.70 -10.98
C LYS A 45 -44.51 -42.95 -9.75
N LYS A 46 -44.48 -41.97 -8.84
CA LYS A 46 -43.85 -42.04 -7.50
C LYS A 46 -44.36 -43.23 -6.68
N PHE A 47 -43.47 -43.94 -6.01
CA PHE A 47 -43.77 -44.86 -4.91
C PHE A 47 -42.71 -44.73 -3.81
N GLY A 48 -43.10 -44.98 -2.56
CA GLY A 48 -42.18 -44.95 -1.42
C GLY A 48 -41.97 -46.29 -0.74
N VAL A 49 -40.77 -46.45 -0.18
CA VAL A 49 -40.31 -47.63 0.57
C VAL A 49 -39.91 -47.20 1.98
N ARG A 50 -40.29 -47.95 3.02
CA ARG A 50 -39.93 -47.62 4.42
C ARG A 50 -38.63 -48.27 4.87
N TYR A 51 -38.43 -49.55 4.59
CA TYR A 51 -37.23 -50.31 4.93
C TYR A 51 -36.67 -50.94 3.65
N THR A 52 -35.43 -50.61 3.30
CA THR A 52 -34.77 -51.11 2.09
C THR A 52 -33.50 -51.86 2.45
N ASP A 53 -33.41 -53.14 2.11
CA ASP A 53 -32.18 -53.95 2.20
C ASP A 53 -31.73 -54.29 0.78
N LEU A 54 -30.68 -53.62 0.26
CA LEU A 54 -30.17 -53.95 -1.08
C LEU A 54 -29.31 -55.21 -1.07
N ASN A 55 -28.96 -55.73 0.11
CA ASN A 55 -28.15 -56.94 0.28
C ASN A 55 -26.88 -56.94 -0.60
N SER A 56 -26.26 -55.76 -0.77
CA SER A 56 -25.09 -55.53 -1.64
C SER A 56 -25.31 -55.75 -3.16
N HIS A 57 -26.55 -55.91 -3.62
CA HIS A 57 -26.89 -56.00 -5.05
C HIS A 57 -27.10 -54.62 -5.69
N THR A 58 -27.32 -54.61 -7.00
CA THR A 58 -27.60 -53.38 -7.76
C THR A 58 -29.11 -53.19 -7.94
N LEU A 59 -29.63 -52.02 -7.56
CA LEU A 59 -30.98 -51.60 -7.90
C LEU A 59 -30.96 -50.61 -9.07
N THR A 60 -31.64 -50.95 -10.16
CA THR A 60 -31.83 -50.06 -11.31
C THR A 60 -33.23 -49.45 -11.26
N ASN A 61 -33.33 -48.13 -11.33
CA ASN A 61 -34.61 -47.43 -11.50
C ASN A 61 -34.81 -47.02 -12.95
N LYS A 62 -35.74 -47.66 -13.65
CA LYS A 62 -36.04 -47.47 -15.07
C LYS A 62 -37.45 -46.95 -15.28
N VAL A 63 -37.58 -45.83 -16.00
CA VAL A 63 -38.88 -45.18 -16.28
C VAL A 63 -39.15 -45.16 -17.78
N GLU A 64 -40.33 -45.62 -18.19
CA GLU A 64 -40.85 -45.50 -19.56
C GLU A 64 -42.07 -44.55 -19.55
N GLY A 65 -41.89 -43.26 -19.84
CA GLY A 65 -43.01 -42.30 -19.91
C GLY A 65 -42.65 -40.82 -19.71
N ALA A 66 -43.60 -39.92 -19.99
CA ALA A 66 -43.41 -38.46 -20.03
C ALA A 66 -43.59 -37.72 -18.69
N SER A 67 -44.05 -38.39 -17.62
CA SER A 67 -44.23 -37.75 -16.30
C SER A 67 -43.00 -37.95 -15.42
N GLY A 68 -42.12 -36.95 -15.41
CA GLY A 68 -40.80 -36.93 -14.76
C GLY A 68 -40.78 -36.90 -13.21
N GLU A 69 -41.61 -37.69 -12.54
CA GLU A 69 -41.54 -37.89 -11.08
C GLU A 69 -41.33 -39.37 -10.78
N THR A 70 -40.14 -39.83 -10.34
CA THR A 70 -39.99 -41.28 -10.07
C THR A 70 -38.93 -41.75 -9.07
N LEU A 71 -39.41 -42.53 -8.10
CA LEU A 71 -38.74 -43.13 -6.94
C LEU A 71 -38.49 -42.16 -5.79
N VAL A 72 -39.21 -42.41 -4.70
CA VAL A 72 -38.98 -41.74 -3.43
C VAL A 72 -38.49 -42.78 -2.45
N TYR A 73 -37.23 -42.69 -2.03
CA TYR A 73 -36.63 -43.70 -1.15
C TYR A 73 -37.13 -43.61 0.30
N ALA A 74 -37.81 -42.51 0.66
CA ALA A 74 -38.22 -42.26 2.03
C ALA A 74 -39.29 -41.14 2.10
N LEU A 75 -40.17 -41.16 3.11
CA LEU A 75 -41.12 -40.06 3.38
C LEU A 75 -40.88 -39.34 4.71
N HIS A 76 -41.17 -38.04 4.72
CA HIS A 76 -41.25 -37.15 5.88
C HIS A 76 -42.03 -37.67 7.11
N GLN A 77 -43.04 -38.52 6.96
CA GLN A 77 -43.93 -38.90 8.08
C GLN A 77 -43.63 -40.26 8.76
N TYR A 78 -42.84 -41.15 8.16
CA TYR A 78 -42.76 -42.55 8.63
C TYR A 78 -41.39 -43.05 9.05
N GLY A 79 -40.31 -42.30 8.82
CA GLY A 79 -38.95 -42.68 9.23
C GLY A 79 -38.43 -43.90 8.47
N SER A 80 -37.60 -43.67 7.47
CA SER A 80 -37.14 -44.74 6.56
C SER A 80 -35.72 -45.21 6.90
N HIS A 81 -35.44 -46.47 6.61
CA HIS A 81 -34.20 -47.16 6.98
C HIS A 81 -33.60 -47.90 5.77
N VAL A 82 -32.30 -47.79 5.57
CA VAL A 82 -31.56 -48.52 4.51
C VAL A 82 -30.55 -49.46 5.15
N LYS A 83 -30.42 -50.68 4.63
CA LYS A 83 -29.47 -51.70 5.09
C LYS A 83 -28.72 -52.28 3.90
N ASN A 84 -27.44 -52.62 4.08
CA ASN A 84 -26.58 -53.23 3.06
C ASN A 84 -26.69 -52.53 1.69
N PRO A 85 -26.30 -51.25 1.59
CA PRO A 85 -26.78 -50.33 0.57
C PRO A 85 -26.44 -50.67 -0.89
N GLY A 86 -25.53 -51.60 -1.19
CA GLY A 86 -25.27 -52.07 -2.56
C GLY A 86 -25.02 -50.94 -3.57
N ASN A 87 -25.35 -51.16 -4.85
CA ASN A 87 -25.24 -50.14 -5.89
C ASN A 87 -26.63 -49.66 -6.36
N ILE A 88 -26.70 -48.42 -6.83
CA ILE A 88 -27.90 -47.86 -7.46
C ILE A 88 -27.56 -47.39 -8.87
N VAL A 89 -28.43 -47.67 -9.84
CA VAL A 89 -28.38 -47.11 -11.19
C VAL A 89 -29.68 -46.35 -11.44
N GLN A 90 -29.59 -45.03 -11.51
CA GLN A 90 -30.72 -44.15 -11.81
C GLN A 90 -30.81 -43.89 -13.31
N LEU A 91 -31.89 -44.37 -13.93
CA LEU A 91 -32.31 -44.04 -15.28
C LEU A 91 -33.56 -43.13 -15.30
N SER A 92 -34.12 -42.78 -14.14
CA SER A 92 -35.27 -41.89 -13.97
C SER A 92 -34.88 -40.40 -14.03
N ASP A 93 -35.86 -39.54 -14.36
CA ASP A 93 -35.68 -38.08 -14.47
C ASP A 93 -35.53 -37.35 -13.14
N SER A 94 -35.97 -37.94 -12.02
CA SER A 94 -35.79 -37.39 -10.68
C SER A 94 -35.83 -38.51 -9.66
N VAL A 95 -35.01 -38.50 -8.60
CA VAL A 95 -35.14 -39.34 -7.41
C VAL A 95 -35.13 -38.45 -6.17
N THR A 96 -36.01 -38.72 -5.21
CA THR A 96 -36.07 -37.96 -3.95
C THR A 96 -35.84 -38.85 -2.74
N ILE A 97 -35.01 -38.40 -1.81
CA ILE A 97 -34.80 -39.03 -0.50
C ILE A 97 -35.36 -38.09 0.57
N ASP A 98 -36.44 -38.47 1.26
CA ASP A 98 -37.14 -37.59 2.22
C ASP A 98 -37.42 -38.29 3.58
N GLY A 99 -37.13 -37.69 4.74
CA GLY A 99 -37.52 -38.28 6.04
C GLY A 99 -36.82 -39.62 6.42
N LEU A 100 -35.63 -39.83 5.89
CA LEU A 100 -34.68 -40.88 6.22
C LEU A 100 -34.17 -40.77 7.67
N LYS A 101 -34.10 -41.89 8.41
CA LYS A 101 -33.73 -41.93 9.84
C LYS A 101 -32.46 -42.71 10.18
N SER A 102 -32.13 -43.79 9.48
CA SER A 102 -30.88 -44.54 9.71
C SER A 102 -30.43 -45.38 8.52
N TRP A 103 -29.15 -45.75 8.52
CA TRP A 103 -28.53 -46.60 7.51
C TRP A 103 -27.54 -47.55 8.17
N ASP A 104 -27.59 -48.83 7.82
CA ASP A 104 -26.70 -49.86 8.36
C ASP A 104 -25.80 -50.43 7.25
N GLY A 105 -24.49 -50.39 7.48
CA GLY A 105 -23.47 -50.85 6.54
C GLY A 105 -22.82 -49.69 5.80
N VAL A 106 -21.67 -49.23 6.30
CA VAL A 106 -20.77 -48.34 5.57
C VAL A 106 -19.74 -49.22 4.87
N SER A 107 -19.71 -49.20 3.55
CA SER A 107 -18.59 -49.81 2.82
C SER A 107 -18.11 -48.85 1.76
N ASP A 108 -16.83 -48.49 1.88
CA ASP A 108 -16.04 -47.91 0.81
C ASP A 108 -16.17 -48.83 -0.42
N GLY A 109 -16.96 -48.45 -1.42
CA GLY A 109 -17.17 -49.25 -2.64
C GLY A 109 -18.58 -49.23 -3.24
N ASN A 110 -19.61 -48.81 -2.49
CA ASN A 110 -20.97 -48.66 -3.03
C ASN A 110 -21.07 -47.42 -3.91
N SER A 111 -21.80 -47.50 -5.03
CA SER A 111 -21.97 -46.39 -5.97
C SER A 111 -23.43 -46.12 -6.30
N TRP A 112 -23.76 -44.84 -6.51
CA TRP A 112 -25.01 -44.40 -7.11
C TRP A 112 -24.69 -43.79 -8.47
N THR A 113 -24.97 -44.52 -9.54
CA THR A 113 -24.76 -44.07 -10.91
C THR A 113 -25.98 -43.31 -11.42
N VAL A 114 -25.81 -42.05 -11.82
CA VAL A 114 -26.87 -41.22 -12.41
C VAL A 114 -26.64 -41.13 -13.92
N ALA A 115 -27.38 -41.93 -14.68
CA ALA A 115 -27.11 -42.20 -16.10
C ALA A 115 -27.96 -41.37 -17.08
N LYS A 116 -28.86 -40.50 -16.58
CA LYS A 116 -29.63 -39.53 -17.39
C LYS A 116 -29.54 -38.14 -16.76
N ALA A 117 -29.82 -37.09 -17.55
CA ALA A 117 -29.95 -35.74 -17.01
C ALA A 117 -31.18 -35.67 -16.09
N SER A 118 -30.95 -35.88 -14.80
CA SER A 118 -32.02 -36.10 -13.82
C SER A 118 -31.80 -35.33 -12.52
N CYS A 119 -32.85 -35.16 -11.73
CA CYS A 119 -32.72 -34.59 -10.39
C CYS A 119 -32.36 -35.68 -9.37
N LEU A 120 -31.50 -35.36 -8.42
CA LEU A 120 -31.32 -36.14 -7.20
C LEU A 120 -31.53 -35.20 -6.01
N ASP A 121 -32.71 -35.29 -5.40
CA ASP A 121 -33.15 -34.40 -4.34
C ASP A 121 -33.03 -35.05 -2.96
N PHE A 122 -32.43 -34.31 -2.03
CA PHE A 122 -32.21 -34.74 -0.66
C PHE A 122 -32.96 -33.83 0.34
N TYR A 123 -33.99 -34.38 0.97
CA TYR A 123 -34.85 -33.74 2.00
C TYR A 123 -34.75 -34.51 3.34
N THR A 124 -33.56 -34.57 3.94
CA THR A 124 -33.38 -35.35 5.17
C THR A 124 -33.59 -34.52 6.43
N GLN A 125 -33.81 -35.22 7.55
CA GLN A 125 -33.81 -34.66 8.91
C GLN A 125 -32.79 -35.37 9.81
N ALA A 126 -31.95 -36.24 9.24
CA ALA A 126 -31.02 -37.08 9.98
C ALA A 126 -29.69 -36.34 10.11
N SER A 127 -29.48 -35.72 11.28
CA SER A 127 -28.16 -35.25 11.67
C SER A 127 -27.25 -36.44 11.98
N GLY A 128 -25.99 -36.40 11.55
CA GLY A 128 -24.97 -37.35 12.01
C GLY A 128 -24.83 -38.66 11.22
N ILE A 129 -25.47 -38.83 10.05
CA ILE A 129 -25.41 -40.09 9.29
C ILE A 129 -24.72 -39.90 7.92
N PRO A 130 -23.56 -40.58 7.68
CA PRO A 130 -22.88 -40.54 6.39
C PRO A 130 -23.74 -41.15 5.27
N PHE A 131 -23.79 -40.49 4.11
CA PHE A 131 -24.37 -41.09 2.90
C PHE A 131 -23.52 -42.26 2.42
N PRO A 132 -24.11 -43.43 2.15
CA PRO A 132 -23.34 -44.65 1.97
C PRO A 132 -22.90 -44.92 0.51
N TRP A 133 -23.30 -44.09 -0.45
CA TRP A 133 -22.97 -44.28 -1.86
C TRP A 133 -21.99 -43.22 -2.37
N GLY A 134 -21.06 -43.64 -3.23
CA GLY A 134 -20.34 -42.73 -4.09
C GLY A 134 -21.16 -42.35 -5.32
N VAL A 135 -21.51 -41.07 -5.46
CA VAL A 135 -22.29 -40.61 -6.62
C VAL A 135 -21.39 -40.54 -7.85
N LYS A 136 -21.72 -41.31 -8.88
CA LYS A 136 -21.08 -41.31 -10.22
C LYS A 136 -22.09 -40.78 -11.21
N ALA A 137 -21.79 -39.72 -11.96
CA ALA A 137 -22.71 -39.19 -12.95
C ALA A 137 -22.23 -39.48 -14.38
N GLU A 138 -23.06 -40.13 -15.19
CA GLU A 138 -22.79 -40.47 -16.60
C GLU A 138 -23.56 -39.55 -17.59
N ALA A 139 -24.43 -38.68 -17.09
CA ALA A 139 -25.13 -37.60 -17.80
C ALA A 139 -25.16 -36.33 -16.92
N ASN A 140 -25.93 -35.26 -17.24
CA ASN A 140 -25.97 -33.99 -16.47
C ASN A 140 -27.05 -33.92 -15.37
N PRO A 141 -26.90 -34.55 -14.17
CA PRO A 141 -27.89 -34.40 -13.14
C PRO A 141 -27.83 -33.05 -12.42
N THR A 142 -28.96 -32.68 -11.82
CA THR A 142 -29.05 -31.64 -10.79
C THR A 142 -29.11 -32.32 -9.42
N LEU A 143 -28.05 -32.19 -8.63
CA LEU A 143 -28.08 -32.54 -7.21
C LEU A 143 -28.71 -31.39 -6.42
N ARG A 144 -29.67 -31.64 -5.52
CA ARG A 144 -30.20 -30.62 -4.59
C ARG A 144 -30.21 -31.14 -3.16
N VAL A 145 -29.65 -30.38 -2.23
CA VAL A 145 -29.55 -30.76 -0.80
C VAL A 145 -30.20 -29.67 0.07
N TYR A 146 -31.33 -29.99 0.70
CA TYR A 146 -32.22 -28.99 1.32
C TYR A 146 -32.08 -28.80 2.83
N LYS A 147 -31.40 -29.70 3.57
CA LYS A 147 -31.29 -29.60 5.06
C LYS A 147 -29.99 -30.15 5.67
N ASP A 148 -29.51 -31.35 5.33
CA ASP A 148 -28.33 -31.94 6.00
C ASP A 148 -27.17 -32.25 5.03
N ALA A 149 -25.98 -31.71 5.32
CA ALA A 149 -24.78 -31.83 4.47
C ALA A 149 -23.92 -33.09 4.71
N GLU A 150 -24.19 -33.89 5.74
CA GLU A 150 -23.42 -35.12 6.01
C GLU A 150 -23.51 -36.16 4.89
N MET A 151 -24.46 -35.97 3.98
CA MET A 151 -24.63 -36.83 2.83
C MET A 151 -23.61 -36.64 1.70
N LEU A 152 -22.66 -35.72 1.85
CA LEU A 152 -21.72 -35.40 0.79
C LEU A 152 -20.40 -36.19 0.83
N ARG A 153 -20.17 -37.03 1.86
CA ARG A 153 -18.91 -37.80 2.04
C ARG A 153 -18.57 -38.73 0.86
N GLY A 154 -19.54 -39.15 0.05
CA GLY A 154 -19.34 -40.14 -1.00
C GLY A 154 -19.06 -39.60 -2.41
N ILE A 155 -19.32 -38.32 -2.71
CA ILE A 155 -19.28 -37.84 -4.11
C ILE A 155 -17.86 -37.91 -4.66
N THR A 156 -17.59 -38.91 -5.50
CA THR A 156 -16.26 -39.26 -6.00
C THR A 156 -16.37 -39.49 -7.51
N GLY A 157 -16.26 -38.41 -8.29
CA GLY A 157 -16.26 -38.49 -9.76
C GLY A 157 -17.46 -37.78 -10.38
N VAL A 158 -17.24 -36.49 -10.64
CA VAL A 158 -18.17 -35.63 -11.37
C VAL A 158 -17.56 -35.49 -12.77
N ASN A 159 -18.06 -36.23 -13.77
CA ASN A 159 -17.61 -36.11 -15.16
C ASN A 159 -17.73 -34.67 -15.71
N SER A 160 -17.00 -34.35 -16.77
CA SER A 160 -17.03 -33.02 -17.37
C SER A 160 -18.43 -32.64 -17.87
N GLY A 161 -18.98 -31.50 -17.41
CA GLY A 161 -20.27 -30.97 -17.90
C GLY A 161 -21.38 -30.81 -16.86
N LEU A 162 -21.14 -31.21 -15.61
CA LEU A 162 -22.15 -31.40 -14.56
C LEU A 162 -22.51 -30.14 -13.74
N SER A 163 -23.80 -29.95 -13.49
CA SER A 163 -24.36 -28.83 -12.70
C SER A 163 -24.71 -29.27 -11.27
N LEU A 164 -24.01 -28.78 -10.25
CA LEU A 164 -24.28 -29.09 -8.84
C LEU A 164 -24.91 -27.88 -8.14
N THR A 165 -26.16 -27.99 -7.70
CA THR A 165 -26.88 -26.87 -7.05
C THR A 165 -27.09 -27.13 -5.56
N PHE A 166 -26.44 -26.35 -4.69
CA PHE A 166 -26.62 -26.46 -3.24
C PHE A 166 -27.58 -25.36 -2.73
N SER A 167 -28.79 -25.73 -2.31
CA SER A 167 -29.81 -24.75 -1.90
C SER A 167 -30.46 -25.10 -0.56
N GLY A 168 -30.54 -24.15 0.37
CA GLY A 168 -31.31 -24.35 1.64
C GLY A 168 -30.54 -25.06 2.75
N LEU A 169 -29.26 -25.27 2.52
CA LEU A 169 -28.22 -25.60 3.48
C LEU A 169 -28.38 -24.68 4.74
N GLN A 170 -28.62 -25.23 5.96
CA GLN A 170 -28.75 -24.47 7.23
C GLN A 170 -28.14 -25.24 8.43
N ASN A 171 -27.76 -24.56 9.53
CA ASN A 171 -27.42 -25.13 10.86
C ASN A 171 -26.22 -26.09 10.94
N PHE A 172 -24.99 -25.62 10.66
CA PHE A 172 -23.79 -26.41 10.95
C PHE A 172 -23.38 -26.31 12.41
N GLN A 173 -23.03 -27.46 13.01
CA GLN A 173 -22.26 -27.47 14.26
C GLN A 173 -20.75 -27.67 14.04
N THR A 174 -20.31 -28.03 12.81
CA THR A 174 -18.89 -28.27 12.47
C THR A 174 -18.56 -27.95 10.99
N PRO A 175 -17.35 -27.41 10.70
CA PRO A 175 -16.81 -27.21 9.34
C PRO A 175 -16.81 -28.47 8.47
N ARG A 176 -17.03 -28.38 7.14
CA ARG A 176 -17.10 -29.56 6.25
C ARG A 176 -16.23 -29.39 4.98
N VAL A 177 -15.60 -30.49 4.55
CA VAL A 177 -14.74 -30.54 3.36
C VAL A 177 -15.45 -31.33 2.27
N LEU A 178 -15.65 -30.74 1.10
CA LEU A 178 -16.16 -31.39 -0.11
C LEU A 178 -15.04 -31.50 -1.14
N THR A 179 -14.37 -32.65 -1.20
CA THR A 179 -13.36 -32.88 -2.26
C THR A 179 -14.08 -33.23 -3.57
N ILE A 180 -13.98 -32.37 -4.59
CA ILE A 180 -14.62 -32.61 -5.90
C ILE A 180 -13.54 -33.05 -6.90
N ARG A 181 -13.68 -34.26 -7.43
CA ARG A 181 -12.83 -34.79 -8.50
C ARG A 181 -13.56 -34.67 -9.84
N GLY A 182 -13.40 -33.53 -10.52
CA GLY A 182 -13.89 -33.27 -11.89
C GLY A 182 -14.60 -31.93 -12.12
N ALA A 183 -14.84 -31.56 -13.38
CA ALA A 183 -15.34 -30.23 -13.78
C ALA A 183 -16.77 -29.92 -13.29
N ILE A 184 -17.04 -28.67 -12.90
CA ILE A 184 -18.34 -28.19 -12.40
C ILE A 184 -18.85 -27.11 -13.35
N THR A 185 -20.10 -27.15 -13.81
CA THR A 185 -20.66 -26.19 -14.77
C THR A 185 -21.71 -25.23 -14.19
N ASN A 186 -22.17 -25.47 -12.97
CA ASN A 186 -22.94 -24.48 -12.18
C ASN A 186 -22.75 -24.82 -10.71
N PHE A 187 -22.45 -23.82 -9.90
CA PHE A 187 -22.40 -23.91 -8.46
C PHE A 187 -23.05 -22.66 -7.91
N ALA A 188 -24.16 -22.83 -7.20
CA ALA A 188 -24.79 -21.79 -6.40
C ALA A 188 -24.86 -22.31 -4.97
N LEU A 189 -24.18 -21.64 -4.04
CA LEU A 189 -24.37 -21.83 -2.61
C LEU A 189 -25.31 -20.71 -2.18
N THR A 190 -26.55 -21.02 -1.81
CA THR A 190 -27.46 -20.02 -1.23
C THR A 190 -27.66 -20.34 0.23
N LYS A 191 -27.03 -19.50 1.08
CA LYS A 191 -27.13 -19.46 2.55
C LYS A 191 -26.44 -20.64 3.22
N ASN A 192 -25.33 -20.44 3.96
CA ASN A 192 -25.02 -21.30 5.11
C ASN A 192 -23.82 -20.88 5.98
N ASP A 193 -23.93 -21.11 7.29
CA ASP A 193 -22.90 -20.89 8.33
C ASP A 193 -21.78 -21.97 8.35
N ALA A 194 -21.34 -22.52 7.20
CA ALA A 194 -20.19 -23.45 7.14
C ALA A 194 -19.06 -22.99 6.25
N VAL A 195 -17.88 -23.47 6.62
CA VAL A 195 -16.76 -23.72 5.70
C VAL A 195 -17.09 -24.92 4.80
N LEU A 196 -17.13 -24.69 3.49
CA LEU A 196 -17.13 -25.67 2.41
C LEU A 196 -15.76 -25.60 1.70
N LYS A 197 -14.87 -26.55 1.97
CA LYS A 197 -13.63 -26.65 1.20
C LYS A 197 -13.87 -27.41 -0.09
N VAL A 198 -13.50 -26.83 -1.22
CA VAL A 198 -13.53 -27.44 -2.56
C VAL A 198 -12.10 -27.64 -3.05
N ALA A 199 -11.53 -28.81 -2.76
CA ALA A 199 -10.26 -29.21 -3.35
C ALA A 199 -10.51 -29.68 -4.79
N MET A 200 -9.87 -29.04 -5.77
CA MET A 200 -10.08 -29.28 -7.20
C MET A 200 -8.89 -30.01 -7.82
N LEU A 201 -9.15 -31.00 -8.68
CA LEU A 201 -8.13 -31.75 -9.42
C LEU A 201 -8.28 -31.49 -10.93
N THR A 202 -7.22 -30.91 -11.53
CA THR A 202 -6.82 -30.88 -12.95
C THR A 202 -7.89 -30.64 -14.03
N ASN A 203 -9.00 -29.93 -13.77
CA ASN A 203 -10.04 -29.65 -14.78
C ASN A 203 -10.52 -28.19 -14.74
N ASP A 204 -11.22 -27.77 -15.81
CA ASP A 204 -11.89 -26.47 -15.90
C ASP A 204 -13.18 -26.45 -15.03
N HIS A 205 -13.41 -25.42 -14.22
CA HIS A 205 -14.68 -25.26 -13.49
C HIS A 205 -15.37 -23.92 -13.75
N TYR A 206 -16.70 -23.87 -13.63
CA TYR A 206 -17.54 -22.72 -13.92
C TYR A 206 -18.58 -22.49 -12.81
N PHE A 207 -18.52 -21.30 -12.22
CA PHE A 207 -19.40 -20.82 -11.15
C PHE A 207 -20.30 -19.72 -11.70
N SER A 208 -21.56 -20.01 -12.00
CA SER A 208 -22.47 -19.03 -12.62
C SER A 208 -23.01 -17.95 -11.67
N HIS A 209 -23.12 -18.25 -10.38
CA HIS A 209 -23.54 -17.31 -9.32
C HIS A 209 -23.03 -17.77 -7.95
N MET A 210 -22.36 -16.89 -7.19
CA MET A 210 -21.81 -17.21 -5.86
C MET A 210 -22.38 -16.26 -4.80
N ASP A 211 -23.04 -16.78 -3.77
CA ASP A 211 -23.57 -15.98 -2.65
C ASP A 211 -23.17 -16.60 -1.30
N ILE A 212 -22.02 -16.18 -0.77
CA ILE A 212 -21.46 -16.67 0.49
C ILE A 212 -21.98 -15.82 1.64
N ASN A 213 -22.71 -16.44 2.56
CA ASN A 213 -23.28 -15.77 3.75
C ASN A 213 -22.84 -16.51 5.01
N ALA A 214 -21.98 -15.90 5.84
CA ALA A 214 -21.49 -16.45 7.11
C ALA A 214 -20.74 -17.82 7.03
N GLY A 215 -20.34 -18.23 5.82
CA GLY A 215 -19.58 -19.46 5.55
C GLY A 215 -18.29 -19.20 4.76
N ALA A 216 -17.49 -20.23 4.50
CA ALA A 216 -16.27 -20.12 3.71
C ALA A 216 -16.31 -21.02 2.47
N ILE A 217 -15.75 -20.57 1.36
CA ILE A 217 -15.45 -21.42 0.20
C ILE A 217 -13.95 -21.38 -0.03
N ASP A 218 -13.28 -22.51 0.08
CA ASP A 218 -11.85 -22.63 -0.24
C ASP A 218 -11.72 -23.36 -1.58
N ILE A 219 -11.23 -22.69 -2.62
CA ILE A 219 -10.86 -23.30 -3.90
C ILE A 219 -9.35 -23.53 -3.86
N ILE A 220 -8.95 -24.80 -3.75
CA ILE A 220 -7.55 -25.18 -3.59
C ILE A 220 -7.14 -26.08 -4.77
N GLY A 221 -6.13 -25.66 -5.54
CA GLY A 221 -5.64 -26.39 -6.71
C GLY A 221 -6.48 -26.16 -7.99
N GLY A 222 -6.03 -26.76 -9.10
CA GLY A 222 -6.71 -26.75 -10.39
C GLY A 222 -5.87 -26.12 -11.51
N GLU A 223 -6.34 -26.24 -12.76
CA GLU A 223 -5.67 -25.62 -13.92
C GLU A 223 -6.36 -24.34 -14.36
N ARG A 224 -7.69 -24.36 -14.49
CA ARG A 224 -8.49 -23.19 -14.89
C ARG A 224 -9.84 -23.15 -14.18
N GLN A 225 -10.20 -21.97 -13.71
CA GLN A 225 -11.44 -21.68 -13.02
C GLN A 225 -12.14 -20.52 -13.71
N LYS A 226 -13.46 -20.53 -13.72
CA LYS A 226 -14.26 -19.44 -14.24
C LYS A 226 -15.30 -19.04 -13.21
N LEU A 227 -15.12 -17.86 -12.61
CA LEU A 227 -15.97 -17.30 -11.57
C LEU A 227 -16.95 -16.28 -12.16
N VAL A 228 -18.22 -16.36 -11.77
CA VAL A 228 -19.29 -15.42 -12.13
C VAL A 228 -19.67 -15.47 -13.62
N ASN A 229 -20.97 -15.64 -13.91
CA ASN A 229 -21.49 -15.49 -15.27
C ASN A 229 -21.63 -14.01 -15.63
N ALA A 230 -21.49 -13.69 -16.92
CA ALA A 230 -21.77 -12.38 -17.45
C ALA A 230 -23.15 -11.86 -16.99
N TRP A 231 -23.20 -10.60 -16.55
CA TRP A 231 -24.39 -9.85 -16.09
C TRP A 231 -24.97 -10.26 -14.74
N ASN A 232 -24.35 -11.23 -14.04
CA ASN A 232 -24.75 -11.60 -12.68
C ASN A 232 -23.88 -10.91 -11.62
N THR A 233 -24.48 -10.75 -10.44
CA THR A 233 -23.81 -10.28 -9.23
C THR A 233 -23.48 -11.47 -8.34
N SER A 234 -22.29 -11.50 -7.75
CA SER A 234 -21.90 -12.45 -6.71
C SER A 234 -21.55 -11.72 -5.42
N HIS A 235 -21.86 -12.33 -4.28
CA HIS A 235 -21.78 -11.70 -2.97
C HIS A 235 -20.98 -12.56 -1.98
N ILE A 236 -20.16 -11.91 -1.17
CA ILE A 236 -19.56 -12.45 0.05
C ILE A 236 -19.99 -11.51 1.18
N LYS A 237 -20.80 -12.00 2.11
CA LYS A 237 -21.50 -11.19 3.12
C LYS A 237 -21.54 -11.86 4.51
N SER A 238 -21.88 -11.08 5.53
CA SER A 238 -22.05 -11.50 6.94
C SER A 238 -20.91 -12.39 7.46
N GLY A 239 -19.66 -11.95 7.32
CA GLY A 239 -18.48 -12.73 7.76
C GLY A 239 -18.06 -13.87 6.83
N GLY A 240 -18.72 -14.05 5.69
CA GLY A 240 -18.37 -15.09 4.73
C GLY A 240 -16.97 -14.89 4.13
N SER A 241 -16.34 -15.97 3.65
CA SER A 241 -15.02 -15.92 3.03
C SER A 241 -14.91 -16.73 1.73
N LEU A 242 -14.08 -16.24 0.80
CA LEU A 242 -13.64 -16.97 -0.38
C LEU A 242 -12.11 -17.00 -0.39
N LEU A 243 -11.52 -18.19 -0.43
CA LEU A 243 -10.09 -18.40 -0.61
C LEU A 243 -9.85 -19.04 -1.98
N LEU A 244 -8.95 -18.44 -2.76
CA LEU A 244 -8.38 -19.02 -3.98
C LEU A 244 -6.90 -19.30 -3.69
N GLU A 245 -6.53 -20.57 -3.51
CA GLU A 245 -5.17 -20.99 -3.14
C GLU A 245 -4.65 -21.96 -4.20
N ASP A 246 -3.54 -21.60 -4.85
CA ASP A 246 -2.94 -22.38 -5.94
C ASP A 246 -3.98 -22.81 -7.01
N ALA A 247 -4.92 -21.91 -7.32
CA ALA A 247 -6.12 -22.24 -8.10
C ALA A 247 -5.89 -22.25 -9.62
N GLY A 248 -4.66 -22.03 -10.09
CA GLY A 248 -4.32 -21.90 -11.50
C GLY A 248 -4.90 -20.63 -12.13
N ASP A 249 -5.36 -20.71 -13.37
CA ASP A 249 -5.95 -19.58 -14.10
C ASP A 249 -7.42 -19.35 -13.69
N VAL A 250 -7.71 -18.33 -12.90
CA VAL A 250 -9.07 -17.92 -12.53
C VAL A 250 -9.54 -16.81 -13.46
N ILE A 251 -10.73 -16.93 -14.05
CA ILE A 251 -11.29 -15.95 -14.99
C ILE A 251 -12.64 -15.48 -14.47
N THR A 252 -12.85 -14.17 -14.36
CA THR A 252 -14.19 -13.60 -14.15
C THR A 252 -14.74 -12.97 -15.42
N ASP A 253 -15.94 -13.38 -15.84
CA ASP A 253 -16.66 -12.70 -16.92
C ASP A 253 -17.25 -11.35 -16.43
N MET A 254 -17.85 -10.57 -17.35
CA MET A 254 -18.44 -9.26 -17.08
C MET A 254 -19.46 -9.31 -15.93
N GLY A 255 -19.09 -8.89 -14.72
CA GLY A 255 -19.96 -8.97 -13.54
C GLY A 255 -19.36 -8.29 -12.31
N TYR A 256 -20.12 -8.25 -11.22
CA TYR A 256 -19.66 -7.70 -9.95
C TYR A 256 -19.46 -8.79 -8.92
N LEU A 257 -18.31 -8.77 -8.26
CA LEU A 257 -18.11 -9.48 -7.00
C LEU A 257 -18.13 -8.45 -5.87
N THR A 258 -19.07 -8.58 -4.94
CA THR A 258 -19.17 -7.66 -3.80
C THR A 258 -18.78 -8.39 -2.53
N VAL A 259 -17.80 -7.88 -1.81
CA VAL A 259 -17.39 -8.32 -0.48
C VAL A 259 -17.89 -7.27 0.49
N CYS A 260 -19.04 -7.52 1.11
CA CYS A 260 -19.73 -6.51 1.90
C CYS A 260 -20.69 -7.14 2.92
N ASN A 261 -20.58 -6.71 4.18
CA ASN A 261 -21.57 -6.93 5.23
C ASN A 261 -22.22 -5.61 5.65
N PRO A 262 -23.44 -5.30 5.16
CA PRO A 262 -24.19 -4.13 5.59
C PRO A 262 -24.65 -4.20 7.07
N SER A 263 -24.64 -5.38 7.67
CA SER A 263 -25.09 -5.63 9.04
C SER A 263 -23.95 -5.61 10.08
N PHE A 264 -22.75 -5.15 9.70
CA PHE A 264 -21.58 -5.12 10.58
C PHE A 264 -21.84 -4.48 11.95
N ALA A 265 -22.63 -3.39 12.00
CA ALA A 265 -22.98 -2.73 13.26
C ALA A 265 -23.76 -3.63 14.24
N THR A 266 -24.37 -4.72 13.76
CA THR A 266 -25.16 -5.67 14.57
C THR A 266 -24.42 -6.97 14.87
N ASP A 267 -23.58 -7.47 13.96
CA ASP A 267 -22.93 -8.79 14.10
C ASP A 267 -21.40 -8.72 14.27
N GLY A 268 -20.76 -7.59 13.97
CA GLY A 268 -19.30 -7.42 14.03
C GLY A 268 -18.51 -8.22 13.01
N LEU A 269 -19.16 -8.87 12.03
CA LEU A 269 -18.51 -9.83 11.14
C LEU A 269 -18.02 -9.18 9.84
N VAL A 270 -16.77 -9.44 9.46
CA VAL A 270 -16.15 -8.89 8.25
C VAL A 270 -15.96 -9.97 7.18
N PRO A 271 -16.62 -9.86 6.01
CA PRO A 271 -16.43 -10.80 4.92
C PRO A 271 -15.08 -10.59 4.23
N ARG A 272 -14.51 -11.68 3.70
CA ARG A 272 -13.11 -11.75 3.25
C ARG A 272 -12.96 -12.45 1.89
N LEU A 273 -12.05 -11.93 1.08
CA LEU A 273 -11.60 -12.55 -0.16
C LEU A 273 -10.07 -12.70 -0.14
N ASP A 274 -9.56 -13.91 -0.29
CA ASP A 274 -8.11 -14.17 -0.32
C ASP A 274 -7.70 -14.84 -1.64
N VAL A 275 -6.63 -14.33 -2.26
CA VAL A 275 -6.03 -14.89 -3.47
C VAL A 275 -4.55 -15.14 -3.21
N VAL A 276 -4.12 -16.40 -3.29
CA VAL A 276 -2.87 -16.87 -2.70
C VAL A 276 -2.15 -17.84 -3.63
N GLY A 277 -0.82 -17.85 -3.56
CA GLY A 277 0.01 -18.89 -4.17
C GLY A 277 0.05 -18.78 -5.69
N ASP A 278 0.11 -19.92 -6.37
CA ASP A 278 0.09 -20.02 -7.84
C ASP A 278 -1.33 -19.83 -8.40
N THR A 279 -1.91 -18.67 -8.11
CA THR A 279 -3.23 -18.25 -8.60
C THR A 279 -3.08 -17.04 -9.51
N ARG A 280 -3.62 -17.15 -10.73
CA ARG A 280 -3.69 -16.06 -11.71
C ARG A 280 -5.13 -15.67 -11.97
N TRP A 281 -5.60 -14.61 -11.33
CA TRP A 281 -6.99 -14.16 -11.48
C TRP A 281 -7.11 -13.00 -12.46
N SER A 282 -7.87 -13.21 -13.54
CA SER A 282 -8.04 -12.24 -14.61
C SER A 282 -9.50 -11.93 -14.91
N ALA A 283 -9.74 -10.71 -15.39
CA ALA A 283 -11.02 -10.34 -16.00
C ALA A 283 -11.07 -10.83 -17.45
N SER A 284 -12.19 -11.40 -17.89
CA SER A 284 -12.38 -11.81 -19.29
C SER A 284 -12.39 -10.55 -20.18
N VAL A 285 -11.52 -10.50 -21.18
CA VAL A 285 -11.55 -9.46 -22.22
C VAL A 285 -12.41 -9.98 -23.37
N ARG A 286 -13.64 -9.48 -23.54
CA ARG A 286 -14.34 -9.66 -24.83
C ARG A 286 -13.86 -8.59 -25.80
N GLY A 287 -13.34 -9.05 -26.94
CA GLY A 287 -12.87 -8.22 -28.03
C GLY A 287 -13.98 -7.41 -28.70
N GLU A 288 -13.56 -6.24 -29.21
CA GLU A 288 -14.12 -5.52 -30.37
C GLU A 288 -15.62 -5.21 -30.32
N GLY A 289 -15.96 -4.17 -29.54
CA GLY A 289 -17.31 -3.62 -29.52
C GLY A 289 -17.43 -2.27 -28.84
N GLY A 290 -16.48 -1.35 -29.03
CA GLY A 290 -16.63 0.11 -28.87
C GLY A 290 -17.05 0.72 -27.52
N ASN A 291 -17.58 -0.03 -26.56
CA ASN A 291 -18.09 0.50 -25.30
C ASN A 291 -17.12 0.23 -24.14
N SER A 292 -16.46 1.29 -23.72
CA SER A 292 -15.47 1.40 -22.64
C SER A 292 -16.05 1.31 -21.21
N TYR A 293 -17.08 0.49 -20.98
CA TYR A 293 -17.77 0.38 -19.67
C TYR A 293 -17.98 -1.06 -19.15
N LEU A 294 -17.46 -2.07 -19.86
CA LEU A 294 -17.73 -3.48 -19.55
C LEU A 294 -16.59 -4.08 -18.68
N TYR A 295 -16.67 -3.93 -17.34
CA TYR A 295 -15.59 -4.32 -16.42
C TYR A 295 -16.03 -5.36 -15.38
N SER A 296 -15.25 -6.43 -15.20
CA SER A 296 -15.32 -7.27 -14.00
C SER A 296 -14.75 -6.48 -12.82
N MET A 297 -15.63 -6.02 -11.92
CA MET A 297 -15.26 -5.18 -10.78
C MET A 297 -15.48 -5.91 -9.46
N VAL A 298 -14.53 -5.74 -8.54
CA VAL A 298 -14.60 -6.20 -7.16
C VAL A 298 -14.86 -5.00 -6.25
N TYR A 299 -15.97 -5.03 -5.51
CA TYR A 299 -16.34 -4.00 -4.55
C TYR A 299 -16.06 -4.49 -3.13
N LEU A 300 -15.30 -3.73 -2.36
CA LEU A 300 -14.98 -4.02 -0.97
C LEU A 300 -15.67 -2.97 -0.08
N GLY A 301 -16.52 -3.42 0.83
CA GLY A 301 -17.29 -2.55 1.73
C GLY A 301 -18.58 -1.98 1.14
N GLN A 302 -18.79 -2.08 -0.17
CA GLN A 302 -20.03 -1.66 -0.84
C GLN A 302 -20.81 -2.87 -1.39
N ARG A 303 -22.09 -2.95 -1.04
CA ARG A 303 -23.03 -3.87 -1.69
C ARG A 303 -23.61 -3.23 -2.94
N ARG A 304 -23.60 -3.98 -4.04
CA ARG A 304 -24.17 -3.58 -5.34
C ARG A 304 -24.96 -4.75 -5.89
N ASP A 305 -26.29 -4.69 -5.87
CA ASP A 305 -27.13 -5.85 -6.22
C ASP A 305 -27.38 -6.04 -7.72
N VAL A 306 -27.31 -4.97 -8.52
CA VAL A 306 -27.71 -5.01 -9.93
C VAL A 306 -26.69 -4.31 -10.84
N TYR A 307 -26.46 -4.90 -12.01
CA TYR A 307 -25.71 -4.29 -13.10
C TYR A 307 -26.42 -3.02 -13.61
N ASN A 308 -25.76 -1.86 -13.53
CA ASN A 308 -26.17 -0.57 -14.11
C ASN A 308 -27.31 0.22 -13.43
N THR A 309 -27.63 -0.03 -12.16
CA THR A 309 -28.53 0.87 -11.38
C THR A 309 -27.88 1.31 -10.06
N GLU A 310 -27.96 2.61 -9.75
CA GLU A 310 -27.48 3.17 -8.48
C GLU A 310 -28.44 2.88 -7.29
N SER A 311 -29.63 2.34 -7.59
CA SER A 311 -30.79 2.30 -6.70
C SER A 311 -30.75 1.25 -5.58
N VAL A 312 -29.73 0.40 -5.51
CA VAL A 312 -29.62 -0.68 -4.50
C VAL A 312 -28.20 -0.80 -3.94
N ASN A 313 -27.63 0.34 -3.56
CA ASN A 313 -26.32 0.42 -2.92
C ASN A 313 -26.46 0.46 -1.39
N ALA A 314 -25.86 -0.48 -0.68
CA ALA A 314 -25.77 -0.44 0.78
C ALA A 314 -24.30 -0.34 1.23
N SER A 315 -24.04 0.49 2.23
CA SER A 315 -22.74 0.59 2.89
C SER A 315 -22.56 -0.58 3.86
N GLY A 316 -21.36 -1.15 3.91
CA GLY A 316 -21.02 -2.22 4.83
C GLY A 316 -19.51 -2.36 4.98
N TRP A 317 -19.06 -3.53 5.45
CA TRP A 317 -17.65 -3.85 5.67
C TRP A 317 -17.18 -4.97 4.76
N GLY A 318 -15.96 -4.93 4.24
CA GLY A 318 -15.39 -6.07 3.51
C GLY A 318 -13.93 -5.89 3.12
N VAL A 319 -13.19 -7.00 3.10
CA VAL A 319 -11.73 -6.97 2.89
C VAL A 319 -11.28 -7.98 1.83
N ALA A 320 -10.18 -7.68 1.17
CA ALA A 320 -9.49 -8.61 0.30
C ALA A 320 -7.97 -8.61 0.53
N SER A 321 -7.34 -9.78 0.35
CA SER A 321 -5.89 -9.93 0.31
C SER A 321 -5.43 -10.69 -0.93
N ILE A 322 -4.33 -10.25 -1.53
CA ILE A 322 -3.64 -10.93 -2.62
C ILE A 322 -2.20 -11.12 -2.18
N ARG A 323 -1.74 -12.37 -2.11
CA ARG A 323 -0.44 -12.65 -1.48
C ARG A 323 0.30 -13.86 -2.03
N ASP A 324 1.54 -13.99 -1.60
CA ASP A 324 2.37 -15.18 -1.75
C ASP A 324 2.52 -15.64 -3.22
N GLY A 325 2.77 -14.70 -4.13
CA GLY A 325 3.03 -14.96 -5.56
C GLY A 325 1.83 -14.80 -6.48
N ALA A 326 0.62 -14.61 -5.94
CA ALA A 326 -0.59 -14.48 -6.74
C ALA A 326 -0.55 -13.26 -7.67
N VAL A 327 -1.17 -13.41 -8.85
CA VAL A 327 -1.26 -12.36 -9.87
C VAL A 327 -2.73 -12.06 -10.17
N VAL A 328 -3.13 -10.80 -10.06
CA VAL A 328 -4.52 -10.38 -10.29
C VAL A 328 -4.58 -9.25 -11.31
N THR A 329 -5.52 -9.31 -12.26
CA THR A 329 -5.73 -8.25 -13.27
C THR A 329 -7.13 -7.64 -13.24
N ASN A 330 -7.87 -7.86 -12.16
CA ASN A 330 -9.24 -7.35 -11.97
C ASN A 330 -9.24 -5.88 -11.54
N ALA A 331 -10.37 -5.19 -11.73
CA ALA A 331 -10.57 -3.85 -11.22
C ALA A 331 -11.18 -3.89 -9.81
N PHE A 332 -10.59 -3.14 -8.87
CA PHE A 332 -11.08 -3.01 -7.50
C PHE A 332 -11.66 -1.62 -7.20
N LYS A 333 -12.65 -1.58 -6.30
CA LYS A 333 -13.20 -0.40 -5.64
C LYS A 333 -13.19 -0.67 -4.13
N VAL A 334 -12.60 0.23 -3.35
CA VAL A 334 -12.24 -0.04 -1.95
C VAL A 334 -12.87 1.00 -1.04
N GLY A 335 -13.89 0.60 -0.29
CA GLY A 335 -14.52 1.50 0.69
C GLY A 335 -15.21 2.70 0.05
N THR A 336 -15.72 2.57 -1.17
CA THR A 336 -16.41 3.66 -1.88
C THR A 336 -17.72 4.06 -1.20
N LYS A 337 -18.41 3.10 -0.57
CA LYS A 337 -19.53 3.30 0.36
C LYS A 337 -19.36 2.32 1.51
N GLY A 338 -19.18 2.78 2.74
CA GLY A 338 -18.84 1.93 3.90
C GLY A 338 -17.33 1.81 4.12
N ALA A 339 -16.87 0.68 4.65
CA ALA A 339 -15.49 0.44 5.05
C ALA A 339 -14.89 -0.74 4.26
N GLY A 340 -13.80 -0.50 3.51
CA GLY A 340 -13.17 -1.51 2.67
C GLY A 340 -11.65 -1.51 2.74
N ALA A 341 -11.04 -2.68 2.60
CA ALA A 341 -9.58 -2.81 2.58
C ALA A 341 -9.09 -3.82 1.53
N LEU A 342 -8.04 -3.47 0.79
CA LEU A 342 -7.33 -4.32 -0.15
C LEU A 342 -5.84 -4.35 0.22
N THR A 343 -5.28 -5.55 0.38
CA THR A 343 -3.87 -5.74 0.77
C THR A 343 -3.13 -6.61 -0.24
N LEU A 344 -1.91 -6.20 -0.59
CA LEU A 344 -0.98 -6.94 -1.45
C LEU A 344 0.27 -7.31 -0.65
N GLU A 345 0.68 -8.58 -0.64
CA GLU A 345 1.90 -9.03 0.03
C GLU A 345 2.69 -10.03 -0.83
N ASN A 346 3.86 -9.64 -1.33
CA ASN A 346 4.64 -10.45 -2.28
C ASN A 346 3.80 -10.93 -3.48
N ALA A 347 3.00 -10.03 -4.06
CA ALA A 347 2.04 -10.34 -5.13
C ALA A 347 2.08 -9.31 -6.26
N GLU A 348 1.32 -9.55 -7.33
CA GLU A 348 1.14 -8.61 -8.43
C GLU A 348 -0.34 -8.26 -8.64
N LEU A 349 -0.64 -6.95 -8.71
CA LEU A 349 -1.94 -6.44 -9.12
C LEU A 349 -1.79 -5.49 -10.31
N TYR A 350 -2.41 -5.86 -11.42
CA TYR A 350 -2.65 -5.00 -12.57
C TYR A 350 -4.11 -4.52 -12.57
N GLN A 351 -4.37 -3.35 -11.98
CA GLN A 351 -5.69 -2.73 -11.96
C GLN A 351 -6.11 -2.31 -13.39
N CYS A 352 -7.04 -3.07 -13.99
CA CYS A 352 -7.44 -2.90 -15.39
C CYS A 352 -8.46 -1.76 -15.62
N ASN A 353 -8.21 -0.91 -16.63
CA ASN A 353 -9.09 0.06 -17.33
C ASN A 353 -10.16 0.82 -16.50
N ALA A 354 -9.97 0.97 -15.18
CA ALA A 354 -10.82 1.75 -14.29
C ALA A 354 -9.97 2.39 -13.19
N SER A 355 -10.40 3.55 -12.69
CA SER A 355 -9.78 4.16 -11.52
C SER A 355 -9.83 3.21 -10.32
N LEU A 356 -8.76 3.16 -9.54
CA LEU A 356 -8.79 2.57 -8.20
C LEU A 356 -9.32 3.65 -7.25
N ASP A 357 -10.52 3.43 -6.72
CA ASP A 357 -11.15 4.35 -5.79
C ASP A 357 -11.00 3.83 -4.37
N VAL A 358 -10.46 4.65 -3.48
CA VAL A 358 -10.19 4.34 -2.08
C VAL A 358 -10.88 5.38 -1.21
N GLY A 359 -11.99 5.02 -0.56
CA GLY A 359 -12.72 5.93 0.33
C GLY A 359 -13.31 7.16 -0.39
N THR A 360 -14.01 7.00 -1.52
CA THR A 360 -14.39 8.15 -2.38
C THR A 360 -15.87 8.52 -2.38
N ASP A 361 -16.84 7.61 -2.49
CA ASP A 361 -18.15 7.98 -3.08
C ASP A 361 -19.22 8.48 -2.12
N SER A 362 -19.15 8.17 -0.83
CA SER A 362 -20.10 8.67 0.17
C SER A 362 -19.40 9.42 1.30
N GLU A 363 -20.15 10.29 2.00
CA GLU A 363 -19.67 10.85 3.26
C GLU A 363 -19.33 9.73 4.25
N ALA A 364 -18.30 9.97 5.07
CA ALA A 364 -17.85 9.06 6.14
C ALA A 364 -17.52 7.61 5.72
N CYS A 365 -17.04 7.40 4.48
CA CYS A 365 -16.52 6.10 4.05
C CYS A 365 -15.03 5.91 4.41
N TYR A 366 -14.60 4.66 4.56
CA TYR A 366 -13.23 4.28 4.91
C TYR A 366 -12.64 3.35 3.85
N GLY A 367 -11.47 3.69 3.29
CA GLY A 367 -10.76 2.87 2.32
C GLY A 367 -9.30 2.65 2.68
N TYR A 368 -8.81 1.43 2.56
CA TYR A 368 -7.39 1.11 2.74
C TYR A 368 -6.85 0.29 1.58
N PHE A 369 -5.77 0.76 0.95
CA PHE A 369 -4.94 -0.01 0.03
C PHE A 369 -3.53 -0.17 0.60
N GLY A 370 -3.17 -1.41 0.93
CA GLY A 370 -1.86 -1.79 1.44
C GLY A 370 -1.04 -2.55 0.41
N SER A 371 0.25 -2.27 0.30
CA SER A 371 1.14 -3.02 -0.58
C SER A 371 2.50 -3.26 0.08
N SER A 372 2.91 -4.52 0.21
CA SER A 372 4.19 -4.89 0.79
C SER A 372 4.96 -5.79 -0.17
N ASN A 373 6.18 -5.39 -0.56
CA ASN A 373 7.07 -6.13 -1.46
C ASN A 373 6.36 -6.66 -2.73
N SER A 374 5.43 -5.87 -3.26
CA SER A 374 4.53 -6.26 -4.35
C SER A 374 4.72 -5.38 -5.57
N VAL A 375 4.19 -5.83 -6.71
CA VAL A 375 4.10 -5.03 -7.94
C VAL A 375 2.66 -4.56 -8.11
N PHE A 376 2.44 -3.25 -8.12
CA PHE A 376 1.14 -2.66 -8.41
C PHE A 376 1.21 -1.82 -9.68
N THR A 377 0.31 -2.04 -10.62
CA THR A 377 0.16 -1.18 -11.80
C THR A 377 -1.31 -0.84 -11.98
N THR A 378 -1.62 0.45 -12.16
CA THR A 378 -2.95 0.89 -12.57
C THR A 378 -2.89 1.66 -13.88
N VAL A 379 -3.89 1.47 -14.73
CA VAL A 379 -4.10 2.29 -15.94
C VAL A 379 -5.21 3.35 -15.77
N GLY A 380 -5.88 3.37 -14.61
CA GLY A 380 -6.82 4.40 -14.18
C GLY A 380 -6.25 5.27 -13.06
N ASN A 381 -6.93 6.37 -12.72
CA ASN A 381 -6.53 7.23 -11.60
C ASN A 381 -6.56 6.45 -10.28
N LEU A 382 -5.67 6.80 -9.36
CA LEU A 382 -5.84 6.45 -7.94
C LEU A 382 -6.57 7.60 -7.27
N ASN A 383 -7.83 7.41 -6.89
CA ASN A 383 -8.64 8.43 -6.22
C ASN A 383 -8.74 8.12 -4.73
N MET A 384 -8.52 9.13 -3.88
CA MET A 384 -8.52 8.95 -2.43
C MET A 384 -9.32 10.04 -1.73
N ALA A 385 -10.18 9.65 -0.78
CA ALA A 385 -10.86 10.54 0.17
C ALA A 385 -11.61 11.73 -0.47
N SER A 386 -12.43 11.46 -1.50
CA SER A 386 -13.06 12.54 -2.28
C SER A 386 -14.31 13.16 -1.64
N ALA A 387 -14.89 12.55 -0.59
CA ALA A 387 -16.09 13.02 0.10
C ALA A 387 -15.81 13.54 1.52
N ALA A 388 -16.69 14.40 2.06
CA ALA A 388 -16.52 14.93 3.41
C ALA A 388 -16.57 13.80 4.45
N GLY A 389 -15.67 13.87 5.44
CA GLY A 389 -15.55 12.84 6.48
C GLY A 389 -15.01 11.48 6.01
N SER A 390 -14.72 11.30 4.71
CA SER A 390 -14.09 10.08 4.22
C SER A 390 -12.63 9.97 4.67
N GLU A 391 -12.16 8.73 4.84
CA GLU A 391 -10.80 8.40 5.27
C GLU A 391 -10.20 7.39 4.28
N ALA A 392 -9.03 7.71 3.70
CA ALA A 392 -8.37 6.87 2.72
C ALA A 392 -6.89 6.70 3.01
N HIS A 393 -6.42 5.46 3.05
CA HIS A 393 -5.01 5.14 3.26
C HIS A 393 -4.45 4.38 2.05
N TYR A 394 -3.33 4.88 1.52
CA TYR A 394 -2.43 4.15 0.64
C TYR A 394 -1.12 3.97 1.42
N VAL A 395 -0.75 2.73 1.73
CA VAL A 395 0.47 2.43 2.50
C VAL A 395 1.28 1.38 1.76
N GLN A 396 2.50 1.74 1.37
CA GLN A 396 3.41 0.85 0.67
C GLN A 396 4.72 0.65 1.44
N TYR A 397 5.13 -0.62 1.60
CA TYR A 397 6.44 -1.02 2.12
C TYR A 397 7.19 -1.83 1.05
N GLY A 398 8.35 -1.36 0.60
CA GLY A 398 9.08 -2.00 -0.50
C GLY A 398 8.29 -2.12 -1.80
N GLY A 399 8.75 -2.98 -2.71
CA GLY A 399 8.07 -3.22 -4.00
C GLY A 399 8.02 -2.02 -4.95
N VAL A 400 7.25 -2.17 -6.03
CA VAL A 400 7.14 -1.13 -7.08
C VAL A 400 5.68 -0.92 -7.50
N ALA A 401 5.22 0.33 -7.41
CA ALA A 401 3.92 0.78 -7.86
C ALA A 401 4.03 1.74 -9.05
N ARG A 402 3.10 1.66 -10.00
CA ARG A 402 3.10 2.52 -11.20
C ARG A 402 1.70 2.95 -11.63
N ASN A 403 1.53 4.22 -12.01
CA ASN A 403 0.36 4.65 -12.78
C ASN A 403 0.73 4.81 -14.25
N ARG A 404 0.03 4.10 -15.14
CA ARG A 404 0.17 4.20 -16.59
C ARG A 404 -0.99 4.99 -17.18
N LYS A 405 -0.70 6.19 -17.66
CA LYS A 405 -1.62 7.15 -18.32
C LYS A 405 -2.66 7.80 -17.39
N CYS A 406 -2.41 7.83 -16.09
CA CYS A 406 -3.29 8.41 -15.07
C CYS A 406 -2.51 8.97 -13.86
N GLY A 407 -3.15 9.84 -13.08
CA GLY A 407 -2.57 10.50 -11.90
C GLY A 407 -3.02 9.92 -10.56
N VAL A 408 -2.54 10.53 -9.48
CA VAL A 408 -3.04 10.31 -8.12
C VAL A 408 -3.86 11.53 -7.70
N MET A 409 -5.08 11.31 -7.24
CA MET A 409 -6.03 12.35 -6.81
C MET A 409 -6.29 12.18 -5.32
N ALA A 410 -5.42 12.76 -4.49
CA ALA A 410 -5.47 12.60 -3.04
C ALA A 410 -6.18 13.76 -2.32
N GLY A 411 -6.98 13.37 -1.33
CA GLY A 411 -7.61 14.23 -0.34
C GLY A 411 -8.50 15.28 -0.95
N GLY A 412 -9.61 14.84 -1.53
CA GLY A 412 -10.65 15.75 -1.98
C GLY A 412 -11.27 16.51 -0.81
N ALA A 413 -12.30 15.94 -0.16
CA ALA A 413 -12.98 16.55 1.00
C ALA A 413 -12.71 15.80 2.32
N GLY A 414 -12.11 14.60 2.23
CA GLY A 414 -11.80 13.76 3.38
C GLY A 414 -10.32 13.85 3.78
N TYR A 415 -9.92 12.91 4.63
CA TYR A 415 -8.54 12.68 5.00
C TYR A 415 -7.91 11.61 4.11
N SER A 416 -6.77 11.93 3.49
CA SER A 416 -5.97 10.95 2.75
C SER A 416 -4.55 10.85 3.31
N ASN A 417 -4.09 9.62 3.51
CA ASN A 417 -2.72 9.30 3.89
C ASN A 417 -2.08 8.47 2.79
N PHE A 418 -1.07 9.04 2.11
CA PHE A 418 -0.25 8.36 1.13
C PHE A 418 1.17 8.19 1.70
N TYR A 419 1.54 6.95 2.04
CA TYR A 419 2.79 6.63 2.72
C TYR A 419 3.61 5.61 1.92
N LEU A 420 4.89 5.93 1.71
CA LEU A 420 5.91 5.03 1.15
C LEU A 420 7.03 4.82 2.18
N GLY A 421 7.32 3.58 2.54
CA GLY A 421 8.41 3.18 3.45
C GLY A 421 9.16 1.95 2.96
N ASP A 422 10.20 1.56 3.71
CA ASP A 422 11.03 0.36 3.46
C ASP A 422 11.54 0.27 2.01
N GLY A 423 12.09 1.37 1.48
CA GLY A 423 12.65 1.43 0.12
C GLY A 423 11.62 1.28 -1.02
N ALA A 424 10.34 1.51 -0.77
CA ALA A 424 9.29 1.47 -1.78
C ALA A 424 9.54 2.41 -2.96
N LYS A 425 9.19 1.99 -4.19
CA LYS A 425 9.15 2.88 -5.36
C LYS A 425 7.72 3.08 -5.86
N TYR A 426 7.33 4.33 -6.08
CA TYR A 426 6.09 4.71 -6.77
C TYR A 426 6.40 5.62 -7.96
N ASP A 427 5.93 5.27 -9.14
CA ASP A 427 6.29 5.95 -10.39
C ASP A 427 5.05 6.35 -11.21
N THR A 428 4.91 7.65 -11.44
CA THR A 428 3.90 8.27 -12.32
C THR A 428 4.53 8.95 -13.54
N SER A 429 5.85 8.80 -13.72
CA SER A 429 6.66 9.58 -14.67
C SER A 429 6.76 8.99 -16.08
N THR A 430 6.52 7.69 -16.25
CA THR A 430 6.73 6.94 -17.51
C THR A 430 5.69 7.20 -18.62
N THR A 431 4.80 8.16 -18.42
CA THR A 431 3.76 8.59 -19.35
C THR A 431 4.22 9.74 -20.23
N PHE A 432 4.61 9.40 -21.45
CA PHE A 432 5.00 10.31 -22.54
C PHE A 432 4.13 9.96 -23.78
N PRO A 433 3.52 10.90 -24.55
CA PRO A 433 3.96 12.28 -24.87
C PRO A 433 2.92 13.37 -24.43
N PRO A 434 3.08 14.67 -24.79
CA PRO A 434 2.50 15.82 -24.09
C PRO A 434 1.09 16.20 -24.58
N ASP A 435 0.10 15.35 -24.39
CA ASP A 435 -1.26 15.88 -24.29
C ASP A 435 -1.37 16.58 -22.92
N ASN A 436 -1.57 17.89 -22.94
CA ASN A 436 -1.76 18.83 -21.82
C ASN A 436 -2.95 18.45 -20.90
N THR A 437 -3.03 17.21 -20.46
CA THR A 437 -4.11 16.61 -19.70
C THR A 437 -3.50 15.90 -18.50
N ASP A 438 -4.18 15.92 -17.36
CA ASP A 438 -3.72 15.62 -15.99
C ASP A 438 -3.24 14.17 -15.70
N LYS A 439 -2.73 13.48 -16.72
CA LYS A 439 -2.54 12.03 -16.76
C LYS A 439 -1.21 11.52 -16.18
N SER A 440 -0.39 12.40 -15.58
CA SER A 440 0.90 12.07 -14.94
C SER A 440 1.16 12.89 -13.67
N CYS A 441 0.10 13.44 -13.08
CA CYS A 441 0.17 14.38 -11.97
C CYS A 441 -0.11 13.68 -10.63
N PHE A 442 0.49 14.20 -9.56
CA PHE A 442 0.11 13.87 -8.19
C PHE A 442 -0.59 15.07 -7.57
N HIS A 443 -1.86 14.93 -7.23
CA HIS A 443 -2.67 16.01 -6.67
C HIS A 443 -2.86 15.80 -5.16
N LEU A 444 -2.64 16.86 -4.39
CA LEU A 444 -3.00 16.96 -2.97
C LEU A 444 -4.05 18.06 -2.82
N GLY A 445 -5.19 17.75 -2.19
CA GLY A 445 -6.32 18.68 -2.13
C GLY A 445 -7.14 18.73 -3.42
N TYR A 446 -7.27 17.62 -4.17
CA TYR A 446 -7.88 17.64 -5.51
C TYR A 446 -9.37 18.06 -5.50
N ASN A 447 -9.75 18.95 -6.43
CA ASN A 447 -11.15 19.31 -6.63
C ASN A 447 -11.79 18.39 -7.67
N PHE A 448 -12.50 17.37 -7.20
CA PHE A 448 -13.32 16.54 -8.07
C PHE A 448 -14.46 17.38 -8.65
N ALA A 449 -14.36 17.75 -9.93
CA ALA A 449 -15.40 18.47 -10.65
C ALA A 449 -16.77 17.83 -10.36
N ASN A 450 -17.72 18.63 -9.84
CA ASN A 450 -19.06 18.25 -9.35
C ASN A 450 -19.22 17.94 -7.85
N ARG A 451 -18.24 18.20 -6.98
CA ARG A 451 -18.42 18.05 -5.51
C ARG A 451 -18.19 19.38 -4.76
N PRO A 452 -19.25 20.11 -4.37
CA PRO A 452 -19.17 21.49 -3.84
C PRO A 452 -18.58 21.62 -2.42
N ALA A 453 -18.06 20.56 -1.81
CA ALA A 453 -17.55 20.63 -0.44
C ALA A 453 -16.33 21.60 -0.32
N THR A 454 -15.99 21.99 0.91
CA THR A 454 -14.78 22.74 1.27
C THR A 454 -13.94 21.90 2.22
N GLY A 455 -12.64 22.19 2.36
CA GLY A 455 -11.76 21.48 3.31
C GLY A 455 -11.03 20.26 2.73
N GLY A 456 -10.73 19.29 3.59
CA GLY A 456 -9.95 18.08 3.27
C GLY A 456 -8.50 18.17 3.74
N GLU A 457 -7.92 17.03 4.06
CA GLU A 457 -6.53 16.89 4.52
C GLU A 457 -5.82 15.83 3.70
N SER A 458 -4.67 16.17 3.13
CA SER A 458 -3.86 15.25 2.32
C SER A 458 -2.46 15.18 2.87
N VAL A 459 -2.03 13.99 3.31
CA VAL A 459 -0.68 13.75 3.83
C VAL A 459 0.07 12.84 2.86
N LEU A 460 1.15 13.35 2.29
CA LEU A 460 2.12 12.58 1.50
C LEU A 460 3.39 12.40 2.33
N THR A 461 3.80 11.16 2.57
CA THR A 461 5.05 10.84 3.25
C THR A 461 5.92 9.91 2.40
N VAL A 462 7.16 10.31 2.16
CA VAL A 462 8.20 9.47 1.54
C VAL A 462 9.29 9.23 2.57
N ASP A 463 9.46 7.97 2.97
CA ASP A 463 10.23 7.58 4.14
C ASP A 463 11.22 6.45 3.80
N ASP A 464 12.22 6.26 4.66
CA ASP A 464 13.14 5.12 4.65
C ASP A 464 13.68 4.75 3.25
N LYS A 465 14.35 5.72 2.63
CA LYS A 465 14.95 5.60 1.27
C LYS A 465 13.98 5.26 0.14
N SER A 466 12.67 5.37 0.38
CA SER A 466 11.65 5.22 -0.66
C SER A 466 11.75 6.32 -1.70
N LEU A 467 11.19 6.07 -2.89
CA LEU A 467 11.20 6.99 -4.02
C LEU A 467 9.79 7.19 -4.57
N LEU A 468 9.31 8.43 -4.53
CA LEU A 468 8.19 8.88 -5.35
C LEU A 468 8.73 9.63 -6.57
N GLU A 469 8.45 9.11 -7.76
CA GLU A 469 8.85 9.70 -9.03
C GLU A 469 7.61 10.20 -9.80
N VAL A 470 7.56 11.50 -10.04
CA VAL A 470 6.39 12.18 -10.62
C VAL A 470 6.81 13.26 -11.61
N GLN A 471 5.99 13.51 -12.63
CA GLN A 471 6.24 14.64 -13.51
C GLN A 471 5.86 15.95 -12.82
N ARG A 472 4.60 16.08 -12.39
CA ARG A 472 4.06 17.29 -11.77
C ARG A 472 3.33 16.99 -10.47
N ILE A 473 3.51 17.85 -9.47
CA ILE A 473 2.69 17.85 -8.26
C ILE A 473 1.79 19.08 -8.27
N ASN A 474 0.49 18.87 -8.08
CA ASN A 474 -0.51 19.92 -7.96
C ASN A 474 -1.00 19.97 -6.50
N LEU A 475 -0.93 21.15 -5.89
CA LEU A 475 -1.18 21.36 -4.47
C LEU A 475 -2.36 22.30 -4.26
N LEU A 476 -3.09 22.11 -3.15
CA LEU A 476 -4.13 23.03 -2.68
C LEU A 476 -5.18 23.37 -3.75
N SER A 477 -5.68 22.38 -4.51
CA SER A 477 -6.69 22.64 -5.54
C SER A 477 -8.08 23.02 -5.02
N ARG A 478 -8.21 23.36 -3.73
CA ARG A 478 -9.48 23.59 -3.05
C ARG A 478 -9.38 24.53 -1.85
N ALA A 479 -10.40 25.37 -1.65
CA ALA A 479 -10.51 26.25 -0.48
C ALA A 479 -10.63 25.48 0.84
N GLY A 480 -9.94 25.97 1.88
CA GLY A 480 -9.91 25.36 3.21
C GLY A 480 -9.13 24.04 3.33
N SER A 481 -8.52 23.55 2.25
CA SER A 481 -7.78 22.28 2.27
C SER A 481 -6.41 22.40 2.91
N VAL A 482 -5.95 21.33 3.56
CA VAL A 482 -4.58 21.20 4.09
C VAL A 482 -3.85 20.13 3.29
N SER A 483 -2.70 20.48 2.71
CA SER A 483 -1.78 19.53 2.09
C SER A 483 -0.48 19.50 2.88
N GLN A 484 0.00 18.31 3.19
CA GLN A 484 1.23 18.10 3.93
C GLN A 484 2.15 17.15 3.18
N VAL A 485 3.43 17.52 3.07
CA VAL A 485 4.48 16.70 2.46
C VAL A 485 5.59 16.47 3.47
N ASN A 486 5.89 15.21 3.77
CA ASN A 486 6.90 14.80 4.73
C ASN A 486 7.98 13.96 4.04
N LEU A 487 9.25 14.33 4.21
CA LEU A 487 10.40 13.66 3.62
C LEU A 487 11.34 13.18 4.74
N ASN A 488 11.35 11.87 4.96
CA ASN A 488 11.95 11.26 6.16
C ASN A 488 13.04 10.26 5.81
N ARG A 489 14.07 10.13 6.65
CA ARG A 489 15.05 9.01 6.67
C ARG A 489 15.54 8.57 5.27
N GLY A 490 15.99 9.52 4.46
CA GLY A 490 16.52 9.28 3.12
C GLY A 490 15.47 9.11 2.01
N GLY A 491 14.18 9.17 2.32
CA GLY A 491 13.09 9.18 1.35
C GLY A 491 13.22 10.33 0.35
N CYS A 492 12.88 10.06 -0.91
CA CYS A 492 13.12 10.95 -2.04
C CYS A 492 11.82 11.26 -2.80
N LEU A 493 11.44 12.53 -2.84
CA LEU A 493 10.43 13.04 -3.77
C LEU A 493 11.12 13.61 -5.01
N SER A 494 10.97 12.96 -6.16
CA SER A 494 11.52 13.41 -7.43
C SER A 494 10.41 13.95 -8.32
N ALA A 495 10.43 15.26 -8.59
CA ALA A 495 9.43 15.96 -9.39
C ALA A 495 10.08 16.86 -10.45
N LEU A 496 9.43 17.06 -11.60
CA LEU A 496 9.85 18.09 -12.56
C LEU A 496 9.30 19.47 -12.18
N GLN A 497 8.05 19.51 -11.70
CA GLN A 497 7.31 20.74 -11.41
C GLN A 497 6.39 20.58 -10.19
N MET A 498 6.16 21.68 -9.48
CA MET A 498 5.19 21.78 -8.39
C MET A 498 4.37 23.07 -8.52
N TRP A 499 3.03 22.97 -8.58
CA TRP A 499 2.12 24.10 -8.80
C TRP A 499 0.97 24.14 -7.78
N TYR A 500 0.39 25.32 -7.58
CA TYR A 500 -0.91 25.45 -6.92
C TYR A 500 -2.02 25.18 -7.91
N CYS A 501 -2.72 24.06 -7.73
CA CYS A 501 -3.76 23.59 -8.64
C CYS A 501 -3.35 23.62 -10.12
N GLU A 502 -4.27 23.33 -11.03
CA GLU A 502 -3.98 23.40 -12.48
C GLU A 502 -3.91 24.86 -12.98
N ASN A 503 -4.52 25.81 -12.25
CA ASN A 503 -4.63 27.22 -12.65
C ASN A 503 -3.60 28.14 -11.97
N HIS A 504 -2.65 27.59 -11.19
CA HIS A 504 -1.58 28.34 -10.52
C HIS A 504 -2.10 29.36 -9.48
N VAL A 505 -3.24 29.08 -8.85
CA VAL A 505 -3.85 29.95 -7.83
C VAL A 505 -4.00 29.19 -6.52
N LYS A 506 -3.49 29.77 -5.42
CA LYS A 506 -3.77 29.29 -4.07
C LYS A 506 -5.20 29.65 -3.69
N PHE A 507 -6.00 28.66 -3.33
CA PHE A 507 -7.37 28.89 -2.89
C PHE A 507 -7.42 29.49 -1.48
N GLU A 508 -8.48 30.24 -1.18
CA GLU A 508 -8.68 30.87 0.12
C GLU A 508 -8.65 29.85 1.27
N ASN A 509 -8.04 30.24 2.40
CA ASN A 509 -7.92 29.45 3.62
C ASN A 509 -7.26 28.07 3.46
N SER A 510 -6.60 27.81 2.32
CA SER A 510 -5.83 26.58 2.10
C SER A 510 -4.42 26.68 2.69
N ARG A 511 -3.86 25.55 3.13
CA ARG A 511 -2.55 25.50 3.81
C ARG A 511 -1.66 24.40 3.26
N LEU A 512 -0.41 24.72 2.93
CA LEU A 512 0.62 23.77 2.52
C LEU A 512 1.74 23.70 3.56
N LEU A 513 1.93 22.53 4.15
CA LEU A 513 2.95 22.25 5.16
C LEU A 513 4.01 21.32 4.58
N PHE A 514 5.27 21.68 4.75
CA PHE A 514 6.39 20.90 4.24
C PHE A 514 7.36 20.56 5.40
N SER A 515 7.72 19.29 5.52
CA SER A 515 8.56 18.79 6.60
C SER A 515 9.72 17.96 6.05
N PHE A 516 10.93 18.28 6.48
CA PHE A 516 12.13 17.48 6.25
C PHE A 516 12.62 16.89 7.57
N ASN A 517 12.77 15.56 7.61
CA ASN A 517 13.42 14.85 8.70
C ASN A 517 14.35 13.76 8.14
N GLY A 518 15.37 14.22 7.41
CA GLY A 518 16.42 13.40 6.79
C GLY A 518 16.09 12.93 5.37
N GLY A 519 14.96 13.33 4.79
CA GLY A 519 14.62 13.06 3.40
C GLY A 519 15.07 14.17 2.44
N LYS A 520 14.77 13.98 1.15
CA LYS A 520 15.19 14.88 0.07
C LYS A 520 14.11 15.12 -0.99
N ILE A 521 14.13 16.32 -1.56
CA ILE A 521 13.41 16.64 -2.79
C ILE A 521 14.41 16.79 -3.94
N ARG A 522 14.10 16.19 -5.08
CA ARG A 522 14.89 16.23 -6.31
C ARG A 522 14.10 16.89 -7.43
N PHE A 523 14.71 17.90 -8.03
CA PHE A 523 14.27 18.51 -9.28
C PHE A 523 15.06 17.88 -10.43
N ALA A 524 14.46 16.91 -11.10
CA ALA A 524 15.05 16.26 -12.27
C ALA A 524 14.94 17.19 -13.50
N SER A 525 16.00 17.36 -14.29
CA SER A 525 16.02 18.25 -15.47
C SER A 525 15.79 17.48 -16.77
N GLU A 526 15.08 18.06 -17.75
CA GLU A 526 15.42 18.04 -19.21
C GLU A 526 14.81 19.21 -20.05
N TRP A 527 14.13 20.22 -19.46
CA TRP A 527 13.50 21.29 -20.26
C TRP A 527 14.24 22.64 -20.19
N ASN A 528 14.52 23.21 -21.37
CA ASN A 528 15.09 24.53 -21.64
C ASN A 528 14.11 25.69 -21.33
N THR A 529 13.58 25.75 -20.11
CA THR A 529 12.81 26.91 -19.67
C THR A 529 13.52 27.56 -18.50
N GLN A 530 14.07 28.74 -18.79
CA GLN A 530 14.66 29.64 -17.80
C GLN A 530 13.62 29.88 -16.68
N TYR A 531 14.00 29.57 -15.44
CA TYR A 531 13.27 29.75 -14.18
C TYR A 531 12.11 28.75 -13.91
N VAL A 532 12.46 27.60 -13.35
CA VAL A 532 11.49 26.76 -12.61
C VAL A 532 11.63 27.16 -11.15
N ASP A 533 10.77 28.04 -10.64
CA ASP A 533 10.77 28.32 -9.21
C ASP A 533 10.50 27.02 -8.43
N PHE A 534 11.28 26.77 -7.36
CA PHE A 534 11.13 25.63 -6.43
C PHE A 534 9.67 25.47 -6.05
N LEU A 535 9.06 26.63 -5.80
CA LEU A 535 7.72 26.94 -5.31
C LEU A 535 7.43 28.38 -5.77
N GLY A 536 6.96 28.55 -7.01
CA GLY A 536 6.67 29.87 -7.61
C GLY A 536 5.87 30.78 -6.71
N ASP A 537 4.98 30.18 -5.92
CA ASP A 537 4.26 30.75 -4.80
C ASP A 537 4.36 29.79 -3.56
N VAL A 538 4.41 30.38 -2.37
CA VAL A 538 5.07 29.95 -1.10
C VAL A 538 4.25 28.92 -0.28
N PRO A 539 4.74 27.70 0.09
CA PRO A 539 4.14 26.91 1.17
C PRO A 539 4.02 27.75 2.44
N ASP A 540 2.97 27.51 3.22
CA ASP A 540 2.74 28.26 4.45
C ASP A 540 3.85 28.03 5.48
N ARG A 541 4.47 26.85 5.47
CA ARG A 541 5.60 26.52 6.34
C ARG A 541 6.50 25.43 5.75
N MET A 542 7.80 25.56 5.95
CA MET A 542 8.79 24.53 5.60
C MET A 542 9.78 24.34 6.75
N VAL A 543 9.71 23.18 7.43
CA VAL A 543 10.45 22.90 8.67
C VAL A 543 11.54 21.85 8.45
N LEU A 544 12.72 22.09 9.01
CA LEU A 544 13.84 21.15 9.05
C LEU A 544 13.99 20.59 10.47
N HIS A 545 13.52 19.36 10.65
CA HIS A 545 13.65 18.59 11.88
C HIS A 545 15.08 18.11 12.10
N GLY A 546 15.32 17.40 13.21
CA GLY A 546 16.64 17.08 13.74
C GLY A 546 17.55 16.28 12.80
N LEU A 547 16.98 15.52 11.86
CA LEU A 547 17.77 14.81 10.83
C LEU A 547 18.07 15.66 9.59
N GLY A 548 17.59 16.90 9.53
CA GLY A 548 17.86 17.85 8.45
C GLY A 548 17.05 17.59 7.18
N GLY A 549 17.49 18.15 6.05
CA GLY A 549 16.84 18.00 4.75
C GLY A 549 17.76 18.31 3.57
N GLU A 550 17.45 17.73 2.42
CA GLU A 550 18.23 17.92 1.19
C GLU A 550 17.37 18.42 0.01
N ILE A 551 17.90 19.40 -0.73
CA ILE A 551 17.36 19.85 -2.01
C ILE A 551 18.39 19.53 -3.10
N GLU A 552 18.02 18.63 -4.00
CA GLU A 552 18.82 18.20 -5.15
C GLU A 552 18.32 18.90 -6.42
N VAL A 553 19.19 19.66 -7.09
CA VAL A 553 18.86 20.34 -8.36
C VAL A 553 19.72 19.76 -9.48
N ALA A 554 19.08 19.19 -10.50
CA ALA A 554 19.78 18.61 -11.65
C ALA A 554 20.53 19.65 -12.49
N ALA A 555 21.46 19.18 -13.32
CA ALA A 555 22.26 20.04 -14.19
C ALA A 555 21.39 20.90 -15.11
N ASN A 556 21.86 22.09 -15.48
CA ASN A 556 21.15 23.04 -16.36
C ASN A 556 19.80 23.56 -15.82
N SER A 557 19.44 23.26 -14.57
CA SER A 557 18.27 23.81 -13.90
C SER A 557 18.65 24.86 -12.88
N SER A 558 17.78 25.85 -12.69
CA SER A 558 17.88 26.86 -11.64
C SER A 558 16.56 26.96 -10.92
N VAL A 559 16.61 26.92 -9.60
CA VAL A 559 15.47 26.77 -8.70
C VAL A 559 15.56 27.83 -7.61
N ASN A 560 14.51 28.60 -7.37
CA ASN A 560 14.48 29.63 -6.30
C ASN A 560 13.59 29.21 -5.13
N CYS A 561 14.13 29.19 -3.92
CA CYS A 561 13.40 29.01 -2.67
C CYS A 561 13.04 30.39 -2.08
N LYS A 562 11.73 30.70 -2.10
CA LYS A 562 11.17 31.97 -1.61
C LYS A 562 10.54 31.85 -0.21
N VAL A 563 10.63 30.67 0.42
CA VAL A 563 10.03 30.38 1.73
C VAL A 563 11.13 30.04 2.71
N PRO A 564 11.09 30.59 3.95
CA PRO A 564 12.03 30.22 4.99
C PRO A 564 12.08 28.70 5.21
N LEU A 565 13.30 28.16 5.22
CA LEU A 565 13.68 26.91 5.86
C LEU A 565 13.76 27.21 7.37
N GLU A 566 12.78 26.72 8.12
CA GLU A 566 12.62 27.02 9.54
C GLU A 566 13.18 25.91 10.43
N ARG A 567 13.72 26.29 11.58
CA ARG A 567 13.86 25.34 12.69
C ARG A 567 12.50 25.12 13.39
N PRO A 568 12.27 23.96 14.00
CA PRO A 568 11.19 23.79 14.95
C PRO A 568 11.26 24.86 16.06
N ALA A 569 10.13 25.48 16.36
CA ALA A 569 9.99 26.41 17.48
C ALA A 569 9.18 25.70 18.58
N GLY A 570 9.58 25.80 19.85
CA GLY A 570 8.95 25.05 20.94
C GLY A 570 9.24 23.54 20.87
N LYS A 571 8.39 22.73 21.52
CA LYS A 571 8.53 21.27 21.48
C LYS A 571 7.92 20.68 20.23
N SER A 572 8.44 19.52 19.84
CA SER A 572 7.96 18.67 18.74
C SER A 572 7.40 17.36 19.31
N ILE A 573 6.57 16.66 18.53
CA ILE A 573 6.12 15.30 18.88
C ILE A 573 7.29 14.33 18.70
N LYS A 574 7.69 13.64 19.78
CA LYS A 574 8.71 12.60 19.74
C LYS A 574 8.10 11.24 19.39
N SER A 575 7.02 10.87 20.08
CA SER A 575 6.30 9.61 19.86
C SER A 575 4.87 9.72 20.34
N ILE A 576 4.04 8.84 19.80
CA ILE A 576 2.65 8.65 20.22
C ILE A 576 2.44 7.15 20.44
N SER A 577 1.80 6.77 21.54
CA SER A 577 1.47 5.37 21.84
C SER A 577 -0.02 5.14 21.67
N LEU A 578 -0.39 3.98 21.10
CA LEU A 578 -1.80 3.58 21.01
C LEU A 578 -2.38 3.35 22.42
N PRO A 579 -3.67 3.63 22.63
CA PRO A 579 -4.33 3.41 23.91
C PRO A 579 -4.41 1.93 24.26
N ASP A 580 -4.47 1.65 25.56
CA ASP A 580 -4.73 0.34 26.15
C ASP A 580 -6.21 0.11 26.54
N ASP A 581 -7.08 1.06 26.19
CA ASP A 581 -8.54 0.99 26.40
C ASP A 581 -9.14 -0.30 25.81
N GLU A 582 -9.93 -1.02 26.62
CA GLU A 582 -10.50 -2.33 26.28
C GLU A 582 -11.42 -2.27 25.06
N GLU A 583 -12.27 -1.23 24.96
CA GLU A 583 -13.18 -1.03 23.82
C GLU A 583 -12.38 -0.81 22.53
N PHE A 584 -11.30 -0.01 22.61
CA PHE A 584 -10.38 0.17 21.49
C PHE A 584 -9.67 -1.12 21.11
N VAL A 585 -9.13 -1.88 22.06
CA VAL A 585 -8.35 -3.11 21.80
C VAL A 585 -9.22 -4.21 21.19
N GLU A 586 -10.46 -4.38 21.67
CA GLU A 586 -11.38 -5.42 21.20
C GLU A 586 -12.07 -5.11 19.87
N ALA A 587 -12.20 -3.83 19.50
CA ALA A 587 -12.88 -3.44 18.26
C ALA A 587 -12.26 -4.10 17.01
N THR A 588 -13.04 -4.30 15.96
CA THR A 588 -12.50 -4.85 14.70
C THR A 588 -11.73 -3.79 13.90
N LYS A 589 -10.54 -4.13 13.40
CA LYS A 589 -9.72 -3.25 12.54
C LYS A 589 -9.54 -3.91 11.18
N ILE A 590 -9.69 -3.11 10.12
CA ILE A 590 -9.50 -3.58 8.73
C ILE A 590 -8.38 -2.85 7.99
N GLY A 591 -7.74 -1.88 8.63
CA GLY A 591 -6.72 -1.06 8.01
C GLY A 591 -6.12 -0.04 8.99
N PRO A 592 -5.22 0.83 8.49
CA PRO A 592 -4.58 1.87 9.29
C PRO A 592 -5.58 2.85 9.89
N ALA A 593 -5.17 3.54 10.94
CA ALA A 593 -6.02 4.55 11.58
C ALA A 593 -5.36 5.93 11.55
N LYS A 594 -6.14 6.98 11.26
CA LYS A 594 -5.72 8.36 11.48
C LYS A 594 -5.42 8.63 12.95
N ILE A 595 -4.30 9.32 13.20
CA ILE A 595 -4.03 9.97 14.49
C ILE A 595 -4.37 11.46 14.37
N ILE A 596 -5.20 11.95 15.27
CA ILE A 596 -5.58 13.35 15.40
C ILE A 596 -4.72 13.95 16.49
N ILE A 597 -4.03 15.04 16.19
CA ILE A 597 -3.16 15.75 17.15
C ILE A 597 -3.79 17.12 17.39
N GLU A 598 -4.05 17.44 18.65
CA GLU A 598 -4.65 18.69 19.11
C GLU A 598 -3.67 19.40 20.05
N GLY A 599 -3.56 20.72 19.92
CA GLY A 599 -2.65 21.52 20.73
C GLY A 599 -2.33 22.87 20.09
N SER A 600 -1.43 23.61 20.73
CA SER A 600 -0.95 24.91 20.25
C SER A 600 0.01 24.81 19.05
N GLY A 601 0.64 23.65 18.86
CA GLY A 601 1.59 23.39 17.79
C GLY A 601 0.96 23.07 16.43
N GLU A 602 1.80 22.99 15.41
CA GLU A 602 1.38 22.80 14.04
C GLU A 602 2.32 21.87 13.24
N GLY A 603 1.75 21.17 12.25
CA GLY A 603 2.50 20.41 11.26
C GLY A 603 2.89 19.00 11.69
N ALA A 604 2.47 18.55 12.89
CA ALA A 604 2.60 17.15 13.24
C ALA A 604 1.58 16.31 12.47
N SER A 605 2.03 15.17 11.97
CA SER A 605 1.16 14.16 11.38
C SER A 605 1.62 12.78 11.78
N ALA A 606 0.67 11.87 11.95
CA ALA A 606 0.92 10.49 12.32
C ALA A 606 -0.23 9.59 11.88
N PHE A 607 0.04 8.30 11.76
CA PHE A 607 -0.97 7.28 11.55
C PHE A 607 -0.56 5.98 12.26
N ALA A 608 -1.54 5.16 12.61
CA ALA A 608 -1.30 3.82 13.13
C ALA A 608 -1.27 2.82 11.96
N PRO A 609 -0.14 2.21 11.61
CA PRO A 609 -0.07 1.21 10.54
C PRO A 609 -0.82 -0.07 10.93
N PHE A 610 -1.26 -0.83 9.93
CA PHE A 610 -2.03 -2.06 10.12
C PHE A 610 -1.24 -3.28 9.67
N ASP A 611 -1.21 -4.31 10.52
CA ASP A 611 -0.71 -5.64 10.21
C ASP A 611 -1.89 -6.50 9.73
N ALA A 612 -1.99 -6.70 8.42
CA ALA A 612 -3.12 -7.40 7.80
C ALA A 612 -3.19 -8.89 8.14
N ARG A 613 -2.05 -9.53 8.44
CA ARG A 613 -2.02 -10.94 8.83
C ARG A 613 -2.56 -11.12 10.25
N ARG A 614 -2.24 -10.18 11.15
CA ARG A 614 -2.67 -10.22 12.54
C ARG A 614 -4.02 -9.54 12.79
N GLY A 615 -4.45 -8.65 11.90
CA GLY A 615 -5.70 -7.88 12.08
C GLY A 615 -5.60 -6.81 13.17
N ILE A 616 -4.40 -6.29 13.44
CA ILE A 616 -4.14 -5.32 14.52
C ILE A 616 -3.40 -4.09 14.00
N LEU A 617 -3.47 -2.99 14.76
CA LEU A 617 -2.63 -1.81 14.55
C LEU A 617 -1.26 -2.03 15.21
N ASN A 618 -0.18 -1.67 14.51
CA ASN A 618 1.20 -1.92 14.94
C ASN A 618 1.89 -0.61 15.39
N GLY A 619 1.45 -0.07 16.52
CA GLY A 619 1.97 1.18 17.07
C GLY A 619 1.56 2.42 16.27
N VAL A 620 2.36 3.49 16.33
CA VAL A 620 2.14 4.73 15.60
C VAL A 620 3.42 5.16 14.87
N VAL A 621 3.26 5.56 13.61
CA VAL A 621 4.32 6.21 12.84
C VAL A 621 4.06 7.70 12.85
N VAL A 622 4.92 8.46 13.54
CA VAL A 622 4.98 9.92 13.43
C VAL A 622 5.64 10.27 12.10
N THR A 623 4.83 10.72 11.14
CA THR A 623 5.29 11.07 9.80
C THR A 623 5.82 12.50 9.73
N SER A 624 5.43 13.37 10.66
CA SER A 624 6.09 14.65 10.93
C SER A 624 6.01 14.97 12.41
N PRO A 625 7.13 15.34 13.08
CA PRO A 625 7.11 15.79 14.48
C PRO A 625 6.31 17.08 14.70
N GLY A 626 6.17 17.91 13.66
CA GLY A 626 5.62 19.26 13.79
C GLY A 626 6.41 20.15 14.75
N ALA A 627 5.87 21.31 15.08
CA ALA A 627 6.53 22.25 15.99
C ALA A 627 5.54 23.18 16.69
N GLY A 628 5.89 23.58 17.91
CA GLY A 628 5.16 24.57 18.71
C GLY A 628 4.26 23.94 19.75
N TYR A 629 4.46 22.66 20.05
CA TYR A 629 3.66 21.92 21.02
C TYR A 629 4.13 22.19 22.46
N ASP A 630 3.19 22.02 23.38
CA ASP A 630 3.38 22.18 24.83
C ASP A 630 2.68 21.05 25.60
N ASP A 631 2.75 21.09 26.93
CA ASP A 631 2.27 20.01 27.78
C ASP A 631 0.73 19.83 27.75
N ASP A 632 -0.02 20.74 27.13
CA ASP A 632 -1.47 20.62 26.88
C ASP A 632 -1.79 19.84 25.59
N THR A 633 -0.77 19.45 24.82
CA THR A 633 -0.93 18.70 23.56
C THR A 633 -1.52 17.32 23.80
N LYS A 634 -2.53 16.96 23.01
CA LYS A 634 -3.22 15.67 23.04
C LYS A 634 -3.19 14.99 21.68
N ALA A 635 -3.22 13.67 21.69
CA ALA A 635 -3.42 12.88 20.48
C ALA A 635 -4.55 11.88 20.68
N TYR A 636 -5.24 11.56 19.59
CA TYR A 636 -6.37 10.64 19.59
C TYR A 636 -6.33 9.73 18.37
N VAL A 637 -6.75 8.48 18.53
CA VAL A 637 -6.97 7.54 17.43
C VAL A 637 -8.47 7.37 17.18
N LYS A 638 -8.86 7.30 15.91
CA LYS A 638 -10.20 6.93 15.46
C LYS A 638 -10.14 5.68 14.61
N ILE A 639 -11.11 4.79 14.78
CA ILE A 639 -11.24 3.58 13.95
C ILE A 639 -12.65 3.51 13.36
N PRO A 640 -12.81 2.96 12.15
CA PRO A 640 -14.12 2.93 11.49
C PRO A 640 -15.17 2.11 12.25
N ALA A 641 -14.75 1.14 13.08
CA ALA A 641 -15.67 0.25 13.82
C ALA A 641 -16.46 0.99 14.91
N LEU A 642 -15.91 2.08 15.44
CA LEU A 642 -16.51 2.86 16.53
C LEU A 642 -16.65 4.32 16.07
N PRO A 643 -17.55 4.58 15.10
CA PRO A 643 -17.67 5.91 14.51
C PRO A 643 -18.03 6.94 15.58
N GLY A 644 -17.28 8.05 15.60
CA GLY A 644 -17.47 9.14 16.56
C GLY A 644 -16.80 8.93 17.93
N ARG A 645 -16.24 7.76 18.22
CA ARG A 645 -15.39 7.55 19.41
C ARG A 645 -13.96 8.00 19.12
N MET A 646 -13.35 8.67 20.11
CA MET A 646 -11.96 9.10 20.11
C MET A 646 -11.28 8.49 21.32
N PHE A 647 -10.18 7.77 21.12
CA PHE A 647 -9.40 7.18 22.19
C PHE A 647 -8.12 7.97 22.36
N GLU A 648 -7.89 8.49 23.56
CA GLU A 648 -6.70 9.29 23.88
C GLU A 648 -5.44 8.44 23.79
N CYS A 649 -4.45 8.93 23.07
CA CYS A 649 -3.14 8.33 22.91
C CYS A 649 -2.15 9.04 23.85
N GLU A 650 -1.16 8.33 24.36
CA GLU A 650 -0.08 8.97 25.11
C GLU A 650 0.87 9.69 24.15
N VAL A 651 1.24 10.93 24.47
CA VAL A 651 2.14 11.77 23.67
C VAL A 651 3.42 12.04 24.44
N GLU A 652 4.56 11.75 23.83
CA GLU A 652 5.87 12.21 24.32
C GLU A 652 6.35 13.38 23.46
N LEU A 653 6.74 14.49 24.10
CA LEU A 653 7.29 15.66 23.45
C LEU A 653 8.82 15.71 23.57
N MET A 654 9.47 16.36 22.62
CA MET A 654 10.92 16.62 22.66
C MET A 654 11.25 18.07 22.33
N GLU A 655 12.34 18.56 22.92
CA GLU A 655 13.02 19.77 22.43
C GLU A 655 13.78 19.41 21.15
N GLU A 656 13.61 20.21 20.10
CA GLU A 656 14.23 19.94 18.80
C GLU A 656 14.98 21.17 18.29
N ALA A 657 16.30 21.06 18.19
CA ALA A 657 17.12 22.17 17.71
C ALA A 657 16.93 22.42 16.19
N GLY A 658 16.54 21.40 15.42
CA GLY A 658 16.57 21.40 13.95
C GLY A 658 17.88 20.85 13.39
N GLY A 659 17.88 20.45 12.12
CA GLY A 659 18.99 19.75 11.48
C GLY A 659 19.68 20.51 10.36
N ASP A 660 20.61 19.82 9.69
CA ASP A 660 21.41 20.35 8.57
C ASP A 660 20.56 20.59 7.32
N PHE A 661 20.94 21.62 6.55
CA PHE A 661 20.43 21.86 5.21
C PHE A 661 21.48 21.46 4.17
N VAL A 662 21.11 20.59 3.23
CA VAL A 662 22.01 20.10 2.17
C VAL A 662 21.53 20.55 0.79
N LYS A 663 22.44 21.16 0.01
CA LYS A 663 22.28 21.38 -1.43
C LYS A 663 23.13 20.38 -2.20
N SER A 664 22.50 19.64 -3.11
CA SER A 664 23.16 18.69 -4.01
C SER A 664 22.72 18.84 -5.46
N GLY A 665 23.30 18.05 -6.37
CA GLY A 665 23.08 18.12 -7.81
C GLY A 665 23.74 19.34 -8.48
N ASN A 666 23.99 19.24 -9.79
CA ASN A 666 24.83 20.20 -10.52
C ASN A 666 24.14 21.52 -10.88
N GLY A 667 22.85 21.67 -10.61
CA GLY A 667 22.09 22.90 -10.87
C GLY A 667 22.26 23.98 -9.82
N VAL A 668 21.53 25.07 -10.01
CA VAL A 668 21.55 26.26 -9.16
C VAL A 668 20.33 26.27 -8.22
N LEU A 669 20.56 26.52 -6.93
CA LEU A 669 19.50 26.81 -5.96
C LEU A 669 19.69 28.22 -5.41
N GLY A 670 18.68 29.09 -5.51
CA GLY A 670 18.67 30.42 -4.89
C GLY A 670 17.87 30.44 -3.59
N LEU A 671 18.45 30.88 -2.49
CA LEU A 671 17.77 31.18 -1.22
C LEU A 671 17.40 32.67 -1.21
N ASN A 672 16.12 32.96 -1.43
CA ASN A 672 15.60 34.31 -1.65
C ASN A 672 14.80 34.85 -0.44
N CYS A 673 15.05 34.32 0.76
CA CYS A 673 14.35 34.67 1.99
C CYS A 673 15.27 34.50 3.22
N THR A 674 14.80 34.94 4.39
CA THR A 674 15.49 34.72 5.68
C THR A 674 15.23 33.31 6.19
N ASN A 675 16.27 32.54 6.47
CA ASN A 675 16.18 31.17 6.98
C ASN A 675 16.55 31.10 8.48
N THR A 676 16.00 30.11 9.20
CA THR A 676 16.18 29.96 10.66
C THR A 676 16.53 28.55 11.13
N TYR A 677 16.76 27.59 10.22
CA TYR A 677 17.28 26.26 10.59
C TYR A 677 18.56 26.36 11.44
N ALA A 678 18.80 25.39 12.34
CA ALA A 678 19.93 25.47 13.29
C ALA A 678 21.18 24.70 12.86
N GLY A 679 21.06 23.73 11.96
CA GLY A 679 22.18 22.91 11.51
C GLY A 679 23.12 23.61 10.52
N ALA A 680 24.08 22.83 10.03
CA ALA A 680 25.03 23.27 9.02
C ALA A 680 24.35 23.46 7.65
N THR A 681 24.90 24.36 6.86
CA THR A 681 24.62 24.48 5.43
C THR A 681 25.68 23.70 4.66
N VAL A 682 25.33 22.60 3.99
CA VAL A 682 26.27 21.74 3.27
C VAL A 682 26.02 21.81 1.77
N VAL A 683 27.05 22.11 0.98
CA VAL A 683 26.95 22.24 -0.48
C VAL A 683 27.82 21.20 -1.18
N LYS A 684 27.20 20.13 -1.67
CA LYS A 684 27.86 18.97 -2.28
C LYS A 684 28.02 19.08 -3.80
N GLY A 685 27.24 19.95 -4.45
CA GLY A 685 27.29 20.10 -5.91
C GLY A 685 26.50 21.30 -6.42
N GLY A 686 26.84 21.73 -7.64
CA GLY A 686 26.20 22.85 -8.32
C GLY A 686 26.49 24.19 -7.64
N ARG A 687 25.53 25.13 -7.68
CA ARG A 687 25.65 26.46 -7.07
C ARG A 687 24.51 26.75 -6.10
N LEU A 688 24.82 27.34 -4.95
CA LEU A 688 23.88 27.86 -3.96
C LEU A 688 23.97 29.39 -3.89
N ASP A 689 22.95 30.10 -4.37
CA ASP A 689 22.90 31.56 -4.41
C ASP A 689 22.20 32.09 -3.15
N ALA A 690 22.90 32.85 -2.31
CA ALA A 690 22.33 33.58 -1.19
C ALA A 690 21.85 34.97 -1.64
N ASN A 691 20.55 35.09 -1.90
CA ASN A 691 19.89 36.25 -2.52
C ASN A 691 18.99 37.03 -1.54
N SER A 692 19.17 36.83 -0.23
CA SER A 692 18.48 37.58 0.82
C SER A 692 19.41 37.83 2.00
N HIS A 693 19.10 38.85 2.80
CA HIS A 693 19.65 38.95 4.15
C HIS A 693 19.29 37.69 4.92
N TRP A 694 20.27 37.11 5.60
CA TRP A 694 20.07 35.87 6.36
C TRP A 694 19.53 34.71 5.50
N ALA A 695 19.90 34.68 4.22
CA ALA A 695 19.73 33.50 3.38
C ALA A 695 20.40 32.29 4.02
N PHE A 696 21.46 32.50 4.79
CA PHE A 696 21.93 31.57 5.79
C PHE A 696 21.53 32.05 7.20
N PRO A 697 21.07 31.14 8.08
CA PRO A 697 20.81 31.47 9.49
C PRO A 697 22.04 32.10 10.14
N SER A 698 21.83 33.05 11.04
CA SER A 698 22.94 33.68 11.75
C SER A 698 23.71 32.63 12.55
N ASN A 699 25.03 32.62 12.40
CA ASN A 699 25.94 31.69 13.07
C ASN A 699 25.75 30.24 12.59
N THR A 700 25.47 30.04 11.29
CA THR A 700 25.51 28.70 10.69
C THR A 700 26.95 28.28 10.38
N LEU A 701 27.22 26.98 10.46
CA LEU A 701 28.39 26.35 9.84
C LEU A 701 28.11 26.17 8.34
N LEU A 702 28.90 26.81 7.48
CA LEU A 702 28.88 26.58 6.04
C LEU A 702 29.95 25.55 5.67
N ARG A 703 29.56 24.46 5.00
CA ARG A 703 30.46 23.42 4.49
C ARG A 703 30.39 23.28 2.98
N VAL A 704 31.50 23.41 2.28
CA VAL A 704 31.62 23.16 0.83
C VAL A 704 32.32 21.84 0.55
N GLU A 705 31.60 20.92 -0.10
CA GLU A 705 31.99 19.54 -0.37
C GLU A 705 31.88 19.23 -1.88
N GLY A 706 32.28 20.16 -2.73
CA GLY A 706 32.29 20.00 -4.20
C GLY A 706 31.35 20.92 -4.97
N GLY A 707 30.47 21.63 -4.28
CA GLY A 707 29.65 22.69 -4.87
C GLY A 707 30.22 24.09 -4.71
N SER A 708 29.43 25.08 -5.12
CA SER A 708 29.77 26.50 -5.01
C SER A 708 28.70 27.28 -4.29
N VAL A 709 29.10 28.31 -3.55
CA VAL A 709 28.21 29.24 -2.85
C VAL A 709 28.43 30.63 -3.42
N GLN A 710 27.37 31.36 -3.70
CA GLN A 710 27.44 32.73 -4.17
C GLN A 710 26.63 33.67 -3.27
N CYS A 711 27.32 34.54 -2.54
CA CYS A 711 26.71 35.52 -1.65
C CYS A 711 26.47 36.84 -2.39
N ASN A 712 25.23 37.11 -2.79
CA ASN A 712 24.86 38.20 -3.72
C ASN A 712 24.51 39.52 -3.03
N ASN A 713 25.49 40.14 -2.36
CA ASN A 713 25.34 41.46 -1.72
C ASN A 713 24.36 41.54 -0.53
N TYR A 714 24.25 40.44 0.21
CA TYR A 714 23.43 40.37 1.42
C TYR A 714 24.26 40.00 2.65
N LYS A 715 23.81 40.49 3.81
CA LYS A 715 24.42 40.19 5.12
C LYS A 715 24.25 38.71 5.46
N ASN A 716 25.37 38.04 5.74
CA ASN A 716 25.44 36.69 6.27
C ASN A 716 26.56 36.64 7.32
N PHE A 717 26.30 35.98 8.45
CA PHE A 717 27.27 35.76 9.53
C PHE A 717 27.47 34.26 9.70
N PHE A 718 28.72 33.80 9.66
CA PHE A 718 29.04 32.38 9.74
C PHE A 718 29.70 32.04 11.07
N GLU A 719 29.25 30.97 11.72
CA GLU A 719 30.04 30.35 12.80
C GLU A 719 31.36 29.89 12.19
N ALA A 720 31.27 29.13 11.12
CA ALA A 720 32.43 28.58 10.45
C ALA A 720 32.21 28.46 8.95
N ILE A 721 33.29 28.59 8.18
CA ILE A 721 33.33 28.22 6.77
C ILE A 721 34.36 27.10 6.64
N GLU A 722 33.89 25.90 6.30
CA GLU A 722 34.70 24.68 6.22
C GLU A 722 34.53 23.99 4.85
N GLY A 723 35.47 23.12 4.46
CA GLY A 723 35.33 22.35 3.24
C GLY A 723 36.64 21.81 2.68
N TRP A 724 36.51 20.80 1.82
CA TRP A 724 37.64 20.12 1.17
C TRP A 724 37.57 20.15 -0.36
N SER A 725 36.54 20.74 -0.96
CA SER A 725 36.46 21.04 -2.40
C SER A 725 35.35 22.07 -2.69
N GLY A 726 35.46 22.81 -3.81
CA GLY A 726 34.45 23.80 -4.21
C GLY A 726 34.87 25.26 -4.01
N TYR A 727 33.92 26.20 -4.04
CA TYR A 727 34.26 27.60 -3.77
C TYR A 727 33.11 28.43 -3.20
N VAL A 728 33.43 29.40 -2.34
CA VAL A 728 32.51 30.41 -1.84
C VAL A 728 32.88 31.75 -2.47
N TYR A 729 31.98 32.31 -3.26
CA TYR A 729 32.13 33.58 -3.95
C TYR A 729 31.29 34.66 -3.27
N PHE A 730 31.93 35.70 -2.77
CA PHE A 730 31.25 36.85 -2.18
C PHE A 730 31.18 38.00 -3.19
N TYR A 731 29.99 38.18 -3.77
CA TYR A 731 29.68 39.28 -4.67
C TYR A 731 28.99 40.40 -3.89
N LEU A 732 29.76 41.15 -3.09
CA LEU A 732 29.22 42.23 -2.29
C LEU A 732 29.36 43.57 -3.03
N ARG A 733 28.46 44.51 -2.83
CA ARG A 733 28.59 45.91 -3.21
C ARG A 733 28.50 46.73 -1.91
N ASN A 734 29.05 47.94 -1.86
CA ASN A 734 28.93 48.85 -0.71
C ASN A 734 29.60 48.39 0.61
N HIS A 735 30.72 47.66 0.55
CA HIS A 735 31.56 47.34 1.72
C HIS A 735 30.88 46.57 2.88
N VAL A 736 29.87 45.73 2.63
CA VAL A 736 29.30 44.87 3.68
C VAL A 736 30.40 43.94 4.21
N PRO A 737 30.82 44.04 5.50
CA PRO A 737 31.82 43.13 6.06
C PRO A 737 31.26 41.71 6.12
N ILE A 738 32.12 40.72 5.91
CA ILE A 738 31.80 39.31 6.13
C ILE A 738 32.40 38.91 7.46
N ASP A 739 31.56 38.45 8.38
CA ASP A 739 32.00 38.02 9.70
C ASP A 739 31.97 36.49 9.78
N VAL A 740 33.11 35.91 10.20
CA VAL A 740 33.31 34.47 10.34
C VAL A 740 33.99 34.20 11.69
N GLN A 741 33.51 33.27 12.51
CA GLN A 741 34.25 32.91 13.74
C GLN A 741 35.41 31.95 13.44
N ARG A 742 35.21 30.99 12.54
CA ARG A 742 36.22 29.97 12.18
C ARG A 742 36.32 29.75 10.67
N LEU A 743 37.52 29.64 10.14
CA LEU A 743 37.77 29.34 8.72
C LEU A 743 38.60 28.06 8.62
N SER A 744 38.17 27.05 7.85
CA SER A 744 38.88 25.76 7.70
C SER A 744 38.70 25.17 6.29
N LEU A 745 39.46 25.67 5.30
CA LEU A 745 39.32 25.28 3.88
C LEU A 745 40.57 24.57 3.36
N PHE A 746 40.38 23.43 2.67
CA PHE A 746 41.45 22.55 2.21
C PHE A 746 41.20 21.97 0.81
N ALA A 747 42.22 21.32 0.22
CA ALA A 747 42.11 20.45 -0.96
C ALA A 747 41.30 21.02 -2.16
N GLY A 748 41.52 22.30 -2.49
CA GLY A 748 40.85 22.95 -3.63
C GLY A 748 39.52 23.62 -3.29
N ALA A 749 39.09 23.64 -2.02
CA ALA A 749 38.08 24.56 -1.52
C ALA A 749 38.65 26.00 -1.46
N ASN A 750 37.95 26.97 -2.06
CA ASN A 750 38.42 28.36 -2.13
C ASN A 750 37.38 29.36 -1.63
N VAL A 751 37.83 30.46 -1.02
CA VAL A 751 36.99 31.66 -0.84
C VAL A 751 37.51 32.74 -1.77
N THR A 752 36.60 33.34 -2.52
CA THR A 752 36.88 34.44 -3.44
C THR A 752 36.00 35.62 -3.07
N LEU A 753 36.62 36.78 -2.87
CA LEU A 753 35.91 38.05 -2.82
C LEU A 753 35.94 38.67 -4.22
N GLY A 754 34.84 39.28 -4.66
CA GLY A 754 34.76 39.89 -5.99
C GLY A 754 35.72 41.07 -6.22
N ASP A 755 35.49 41.84 -7.27
CA ASP A 755 36.28 43.05 -7.58
C ASP A 755 35.82 44.26 -6.75
N GLY A 756 36.68 44.75 -5.84
CA GLY A 756 36.36 45.85 -4.92
C GLY A 756 37.13 45.84 -3.58
N ASN A 757 36.85 46.83 -2.74
CA ASN A 757 37.40 46.96 -1.37
C ASN A 757 36.55 46.15 -0.39
N TYR A 758 36.80 44.85 -0.29
CA TYR A 758 36.12 43.95 0.62
C TYR A 758 36.92 43.71 1.90
N THR A 759 36.20 43.39 2.98
CA THR A 759 36.77 43.01 4.28
C THR A 759 36.09 41.75 4.77
N MET A 760 36.88 40.71 5.03
CA MET A 760 36.46 39.55 5.83
C MET A 760 37.05 39.68 7.23
N ASN A 761 36.20 39.68 8.25
CA ASN A 761 36.58 39.69 9.66
C ASN A 761 36.56 38.25 10.21
N VAL A 762 37.72 37.77 10.67
CA VAL A 762 37.81 36.49 11.38
C VAL A 762 37.92 36.77 12.88
N HIS A 763 36.91 36.36 13.64
CA HIS A 763 36.76 36.70 15.07
C HIS A 763 37.37 35.68 16.04
N GLY A 764 37.42 34.39 15.65
CA GLY A 764 37.87 33.28 16.50
C GLY A 764 39.14 32.59 15.97
N ALA A 765 39.10 31.26 15.86
CA ALA A 765 40.26 30.45 15.49
C ALA A 765 40.28 30.09 13.98
N TRP A 766 41.46 30.07 13.37
CA TRP A 766 41.72 29.41 12.09
C TRP A 766 42.36 28.06 12.38
N LYS A 767 41.68 26.95 12.06
CA LYS A 767 42.22 25.59 12.24
C LYS A 767 42.86 25.08 10.96
N VAL A 768 44.05 24.49 11.08
CA VAL A 768 44.82 23.86 9.98
C VAL A 768 45.20 22.43 10.38
N LYS A 769 44.72 21.41 9.67
CA LYS A 769 45.12 20.01 9.93
C LYS A 769 46.29 19.58 9.04
N ALA A 770 47.17 18.77 9.59
CA ALA A 770 48.36 18.26 8.93
C ALA A 770 48.09 17.30 7.76
N ALA A 771 47.10 16.41 7.89
CA ALA A 771 46.68 15.53 6.80
C ALA A 771 46.22 16.33 5.57
N ASP A 772 45.60 17.49 5.80
CA ASP A 772 45.11 18.37 4.74
C ASP A 772 46.26 19.08 4.02
N ILE A 773 47.31 19.48 4.75
CA ILE A 773 48.57 20.00 4.17
C ILE A 773 49.21 18.96 3.25
N ALA A 774 49.20 17.68 3.66
CA ALA A 774 49.76 16.58 2.85
C ALA A 774 48.94 16.27 1.59
N ALA A 775 47.62 16.49 1.60
CA ALA A 775 46.76 16.31 0.42
C ALA A 775 46.96 17.40 -0.64
N VAL A 776 47.19 18.66 -0.23
CA VAL A 776 47.43 19.79 -1.14
C VAL A 776 48.69 19.59 -2.02
N LYS A 777 49.68 18.87 -1.50
CA LYS A 777 50.91 18.49 -2.21
C LYS A 777 50.66 17.62 -3.44
N SER A 778 49.73 16.66 -3.38
CA SER A 778 49.51 15.72 -4.50
C SER A 778 48.95 16.40 -5.75
N GLU A 779 48.39 17.63 -5.61
CA GLU A 779 47.79 18.40 -6.70
C GLU A 779 48.61 19.60 -7.19
N SER A 780 49.80 19.89 -6.62
CA SER A 780 50.64 21.07 -6.99
C SER A 780 49.90 22.43 -6.94
N ARG A 781 48.92 22.59 -6.04
CA ARG A 781 48.12 23.81 -5.92
C ARG A 781 48.54 24.62 -4.68
N ILE A 782 48.89 25.89 -4.87
CA ILE A 782 48.94 26.86 -3.76
C ILE A 782 47.49 27.26 -3.44
N PRO A 783 47.04 27.26 -2.17
CA PRO A 783 45.74 27.82 -1.82
C PRO A 783 45.69 29.30 -2.24
N GLY A 784 44.96 29.60 -3.30
CA GLY A 784 44.79 30.97 -3.79
C GLY A 784 43.68 31.66 -3.01
N TYR A 785 44.00 32.28 -1.87
CA TYR A 785 43.06 33.19 -1.21
C TYR A 785 43.19 34.57 -1.84
N SER A 786 42.13 35.08 -2.48
CA SER A 786 42.09 36.44 -3.04
C SER A 786 41.18 37.32 -2.19
N CYS A 787 41.73 37.96 -1.14
CA CYS A 787 40.98 38.90 -0.30
C CYS A 787 41.84 39.74 0.65
N ASN A 788 41.31 40.90 1.08
CA ASN A 788 41.80 41.53 2.32
C ASN A 788 41.14 40.80 3.51
N VAL A 789 41.95 40.11 4.29
CA VAL A 789 41.52 39.42 5.51
C VAL A 789 41.91 40.28 6.71
N ASN A 790 40.94 40.68 7.50
CA ASN A 790 41.12 41.37 8.76
C ASN A 790 40.94 40.36 9.89
N PHE A 791 42.02 40.04 10.58
CA PHE A 791 41.97 39.26 11.80
C PHE A 791 41.68 40.22 12.96
N MET A 792 40.60 39.95 13.69
CA MET A 792 40.22 40.78 14.83
C MET A 792 41.17 40.54 16.01
N SER A 793 41.27 41.50 16.93
CA SER A 793 42.10 41.37 18.13
C SER A 793 41.67 40.14 18.94
N GLY A 794 42.58 39.17 19.11
CA GLY A 794 42.31 37.91 19.82
C GLY A 794 42.09 36.69 18.91
N ALA A 795 42.09 36.86 17.59
CA ALA A 795 42.01 35.73 16.66
C ALA A 795 43.24 34.81 16.78
N THR A 796 43.03 33.50 16.67
CA THR A 796 44.06 32.49 16.88
C THR A 796 44.26 31.60 15.65
N ILE A 797 45.44 30.97 15.54
CA ILE A 797 45.68 29.88 14.57
C ILE A 797 45.99 28.63 15.35
N GLU A 798 45.29 27.54 15.06
CA GLU A 798 45.45 26.24 15.70
C GLU A 798 45.91 25.21 14.66
N PHE A 799 46.97 24.46 14.97
CA PHE A 799 47.45 23.36 14.16
C PHE A 799 47.09 22.02 14.82
N ASP A 800 46.62 21.06 14.03
CA ASP A 800 46.24 19.72 14.50
C ASP A 800 46.93 18.62 13.68
N GLY A 801 47.37 17.55 14.34
CA GLY A 801 47.97 16.35 13.72
C GLY A 801 49.36 16.49 13.11
N THR A 802 50.16 17.51 13.47
CA THR A 802 51.42 17.86 12.76
C THR A 802 52.53 16.80 12.86
N GLU A 803 52.39 15.84 13.77
CA GLU A 803 53.31 14.73 13.97
C GLU A 803 53.50 13.83 12.73
N GLY A 804 52.53 13.81 11.80
CA GLY A 804 52.54 13.02 10.57
C GLY A 804 53.18 13.70 9.34
N LEU A 805 53.60 14.97 9.42
CA LEU A 805 54.24 15.67 8.30
C LEU A 805 55.72 15.25 8.16
N VAL A 806 56.11 14.74 6.99
CA VAL A 806 57.46 14.17 6.73
C VAL A 806 58.47 15.22 6.24
N LYS A 807 59.75 14.99 6.55
CA LYS A 807 60.95 15.87 6.47
C LYS A 807 61.32 16.48 5.12
N GLU A 808 60.77 16.02 3.99
CA GLU A 808 61.39 16.25 2.67
C GLU A 808 60.99 17.56 1.99
N GLU A 809 60.13 18.40 2.59
CA GLU A 809 59.50 19.53 1.86
C GLU A 809 59.62 20.90 2.53
N SER A 810 60.08 21.84 1.70
CA SER A 810 60.31 23.28 1.94
C SER A 810 58.99 24.05 2.18
N PRO A 811 59.00 25.35 2.52
CA PRO A 811 57.99 26.01 3.35
C PRO A 811 56.57 25.94 2.77
N TYR A 812 55.66 25.33 3.52
CA TYR A 812 54.24 25.43 3.22
C TYR A 812 53.81 26.88 3.38
N VAL A 813 53.40 27.48 2.26
CA VAL A 813 52.67 28.73 2.26
C VAL A 813 51.22 28.38 2.54
N LEU A 814 50.77 28.64 3.77
CA LEU A 814 49.39 28.40 4.17
C LEU A 814 48.47 29.44 3.54
N CYS A 815 48.99 30.65 3.29
CA CYS A 815 48.29 31.70 2.58
C CYS A 815 49.29 32.67 1.93
N ALA A 816 49.10 32.93 0.64
CA ALA A 816 49.77 34.01 -0.10
C ALA A 816 48.73 34.84 -0.86
N LEU A 817 48.83 36.16 -0.73
CA LEU A 817 48.03 37.11 -1.50
C LEU A 817 48.78 37.56 -2.77
N PRO A 818 48.08 37.88 -3.88
CA PRO A 818 48.66 38.61 -5.01
C PRO A 818 49.22 39.97 -4.58
N GLU A 819 50.15 40.51 -5.37
CA GLU A 819 50.81 41.80 -5.13
C GLU A 819 49.77 42.93 -4.99
N GLY A 820 49.78 43.65 -3.85
CA GLY A 820 48.89 44.80 -3.59
C GLY A 820 47.65 44.58 -2.72
N LYS A 821 47.54 43.47 -1.96
CA LYS A 821 46.44 43.19 -1.00
C LYS A 821 46.92 43.18 0.46
N SER A 822 46.06 43.59 1.41
CA SER A 822 46.44 43.81 2.82
C SER A 822 45.80 42.81 3.79
N PHE A 823 46.62 42.30 4.71
CA PHE A 823 46.24 41.65 5.96
C PHE A 823 46.22 42.70 7.07
N SER A 824 45.22 42.73 7.96
CA SER A 824 45.26 43.58 9.16
C SER A 824 44.92 42.79 10.43
N GLY A 825 45.62 43.11 11.54
CA GLY A 825 45.69 42.27 12.75
C GLY A 825 46.89 41.33 12.74
N ARG A 826 47.32 40.80 13.90
CA ARG A 826 48.30 39.70 14.00
C ARG A 826 47.64 38.56 14.78
N PRO A 827 47.18 37.47 14.12
CA PRO A 827 46.67 36.33 14.85
C PRO A 827 47.75 35.70 15.71
N VAL A 828 47.37 35.13 16.85
CA VAL A 828 48.28 34.46 17.77
C VAL A 828 48.23 32.95 17.51
N LEU A 829 49.41 32.35 17.37
CA LEU A 829 49.53 30.89 17.31
C LEU A 829 49.14 30.29 18.66
N VAL A 830 48.13 29.41 18.69
CA VAL A 830 47.72 28.67 19.88
C VAL A 830 48.46 27.34 19.94
N ASN A 831 48.96 26.98 21.13
CA ASN A 831 49.76 25.80 21.40
C ASN A 831 50.95 25.64 20.43
N PRO A 832 51.91 26.58 20.39
CA PRO A 832 53.08 26.47 19.52
C PRO A 832 53.89 25.18 19.74
N GLU A 833 53.80 24.57 20.92
CA GLU A 833 54.35 23.24 21.19
C GLU A 833 53.76 22.13 20.33
N SER A 834 52.52 22.28 19.83
CA SER A 834 51.87 21.32 18.91
C SER A 834 52.56 21.23 17.54
N LEU A 835 53.32 22.26 17.15
CA LEU A 835 54.20 22.24 15.97
C LEU A 835 55.50 21.44 16.22
N GLY A 836 55.87 21.24 17.49
CA GLY A 836 57.17 20.75 17.92
C GLY A 836 58.36 21.60 17.46
N ASP A 837 59.58 21.16 17.79
CA ASP A 837 60.83 21.82 17.36
C ASP A 837 61.11 21.69 15.85
N ARG A 838 60.29 20.91 15.15
CA ARG A 838 60.45 20.57 13.73
C ARG A 838 59.84 21.59 12.79
N TRP A 839 58.97 22.49 13.27
CA TRP A 839 58.29 23.46 12.42
C TRP A 839 58.43 24.89 12.96
N ALA A 840 58.55 25.86 12.05
CA ALA A 840 58.65 27.28 12.30
C ALA A 840 57.47 27.97 11.62
N PHE A 841 56.67 28.65 12.42
CA PHE A 841 55.68 29.59 11.94
C PHE A 841 56.33 30.96 11.71
N SER A 842 56.04 31.59 10.57
CA SER A 842 56.48 32.96 10.27
C SER A 842 55.44 33.71 9.46
N MET A 843 55.34 35.02 9.72
CA MET A 843 54.54 35.96 8.93
C MET A 843 55.48 36.92 8.21
N SER A 844 55.33 37.07 6.89
CA SER A 844 56.11 38.01 6.07
C SER A 844 55.20 38.78 5.12
N GLY A 845 54.96 40.07 5.42
CA GLY A 845 53.97 40.87 4.70
C GLY A 845 52.57 40.26 4.83
N SER A 846 51.90 40.05 3.70
CA SER A 846 50.59 39.39 3.62
C SER A 846 50.68 37.86 3.48
N VAL A 847 51.85 37.26 3.73
CA VAL A 847 52.09 35.82 3.57
C VAL A 847 52.29 35.15 4.93
N MET A 848 51.54 34.09 5.16
CA MET A 848 51.69 33.20 6.31
C MET A 848 52.41 31.93 5.87
N SER A 849 53.51 31.58 6.56
CA SER A 849 54.33 30.42 6.21
C SER A 849 54.55 29.51 7.42
N LEU A 850 54.37 28.20 7.20
CA LEU A 850 54.82 27.14 8.08
C LEU A 850 56.00 26.42 7.42
N LYS A 851 57.17 26.49 8.03
CA LYS A 851 58.43 25.97 7.48
C LYS A 851 58.94 24.82 8.35
N TYR A 852 59.49 23.76 7.77
CA TYR A 852 60.23 22.78 8.56
C TYR A 852 61.54 23.43 9.09
N ARG A 853 61.76 23.42 10.41
CA ARG A 853 63.02 23.80 11.05
C ARG A 853 64.05 22.73 10.73
N ASN A 854 64.95 23.01 9.81
CA ASN A 854 66.07 22.12 9.51
C ASN A 854 67.24 22.40 10.49
N PRO A 855 67.72 21.43 11.29
CA PRO A 855 68.86 21.67 12.18
C PRO A 855 70.25 21.37 11.59
N PHE A 856 70.40 20.87 10.35
CA PHE A 856 71.74 20.57 9.80
C PHE A 856 71.88 20.92 8.32
N ALA A 857 72.49 22.07 8.05
CA ALA A 857 73.22 22.34 6.82
C ALA A 857 74.71 22.47 7.16
N VAL A 858 75.41 21.33 7.35
CA VAL A 858 76.83 21.16 7.02
C VAL A 858 77.07 19.68 6.74
N ILE A 859 77.21 19.29 5.47
CA ILE A 859 78.03 18.14 5.09
C ILE A 859 79.30 18.73 4.52
N PHE A 860 80.38 18.67 5.29
CA PHE A 860 81.73 18.64 4.73
C PHE A 860 82.33 17.27 5.06
N ARG A 861 83.17 16.77 4.17
CA ARG A 861 84.27 15.90 4.62
C ARG A 861 85.28 16.76 5.35
#